data_AF-A0A0C3A133-F1
#
_entry.id   AF-A0A0C3A133-F1
#
_cell.length_a   1.000
_cell.length_b   1.000
_cell.length_c   1.000
_cell.angle_alpha   90.00
_cell.angle_beta   90.00
_cell.angle_gamma   90.00
#
_symmetry.space_group_name_H-M   'P 1'
#
loop_
_entity.id
_entity.type
_entity.pdbx_description
1 polymer ?
#
loop_
_entity_poly.entity_id
_entity_poly.type
_entity_poly.pdbx_seq_one_letter_code
_entity_poly.pdbx_strand_id
1 'polypeptide(L)'
;MMTHQKAYITTPIYYVNDVAHIGHAYTTIIADTLARYFRMVGRDTYFLTGTDEHGQKIEQSAQLKGKETKAYADEISATFRELWDDFGISYDKFIRTTDEEHKQGVQKAFNIMFANGDIYKDTYKGHYCISCEAFFPKTQLVDDEFCPECGKATTVVEEESYFFRLSKYGQRLLDYYDQHPDAILPKSKRNEVIRFIEGGLSDLSITRTSFDWGVKLPQEINDPKHVMYVWLDALMNYVTALGYGSDEAHMEYWPATVQLIGKDILRFHAIYWPAFLMSLELPLPKHIAAHGWWTRNGEKMSKSKGNVIKPKEVADAYGLDNFRYFMLREVPFGGDGDFSQKALIDRINSDLGNDLGNLLNRLIGMSGKYFEGNVSSHNVETFYAQEFHEVKANIASLESYLSDIMLHRYLEELWRPLSIANRAIDKYQPWNLMKEGKEEEAMALNGLIANILTQVAIMLYPIMPQITQKIAFALGFEINNASWQKYIVEGRLLNDFIIEKIPPLFPRIEEQLLSDPTPQEPQKESKKEAKPKENAQAQGIALIGIDQFFQTSLKIGTVVSGEEVPKSNKLLLLQVDIGEAIPRQIVAGIKEWYSLEELIGTQVCVVANLKPAKLMGLKSEGMLLAAKDGEGLCMIRPEKPKAVGTSIS
;
A
#
# COMPACT_ATOMS: atom_id res chain seq x y z
N MET A 1 31.07 5.25 -22.48
CA MET A 1 30.73 3.88 -22.03
C MET A 1 30.02 4.03 -20.70
N MET A 2 28.69 3.92 -20.67
CA MET A 2 27.96 3.89 -19.39
C MET A 2 28.39 2.62 -18.66
N THR A 3 29.14 2.77 -17.58
CA THR A 3 29.40 1.67 -16.65
C THR A 3 28.05 1.12 -16.23
N HIS A 4 27.79 -0.18 -16.47
CA HIS A 4 26.54 -0.83 -16.05
C HIS A 4 26.43 -0.71 -14.51
N GLN A 5 25.72 0.30 -14.02
CA GLN A 5 25.53 0.51 -12.58
C GLN A 5 24.69 -0.65 -12.04
N LYS A 6 25.25 -1.45 -11.12
CA LYS A 6 24.52 -2.52 -10.43
C LYS A 6 23.31 -1.95 -9.71
N ALA A 7 22.19 -2.67 -9.77
CA ALA A 7 20.93 -2.34 -9.11
C ALA A 7 20.52 -3.52 -8.22
N TYR A 8 20.27 -3.26 -6.94
CA TYR A 8 19.77 -4.27 -6.01
C TYR A 8 18.46 -3.82 -5.40
N ILE A 9 17.39 -4.57 -5.66
CA ILE A 9 16.02 -4.26 -5.26
C ILE A 9 15.54 -5.38 -4.35
N THR A 10 14.92 -5.01 -3.23
CA THR A 10 14.41 -6.01 -2.27
C THR A 10 12.96 -5.71 -1.90
N THR A 11 12.13 -6.75 -1.79
CA THR A 11 10.92 -6.69 -0.95
C THR A 11 11.28 -6.92 0.52
N PRO A 12 10.35 -6.79 1.48
CA PRO A 12 10.44 -7.53 2.72
C PRO A 12 10.36 -9.03 2.43
N ILE A 13 10.82 -9.84 3.37
CA ILE A 13 10.47 -11.24 3.39
C ILE A 13 9.16 -11.42 4.16
N TYR A 14 8.27 -12.28 3.66
CA TYR A 14 6.90 -12.38 4.17
C TYR A 14 6.76 -13.49 5.21
N TYR A 15 6.08 -13.17 6.31
CA TYR A 15 5.88 -14.11 7.42
C TYR A 15 4.97 -15.26 7.00
N VAL A 16 5.42 -16.52 7.15
CA VAL A 16 4.71 -17.72 6.65
C VAL A 16 3.64 -18.26 7.61
N ASN A 17 2.97 -17.37 8.35
CA ASN A 17 1.86 -17.80 9.20
C ASN A 17 0.57 -18.09 8.41
N ASP A 18 0.42 -17.56 7.19
CA ASP A 18 -0.71 -17.81 6.29
C ASP A 18 -0.39 -17.43 4.83
N VAL A 19 -1.33 -17.68 3.92
CA VAL A 19 -1.20 -17.37 2.49
C VAL A 19 -1.14 -15.87 2.19
N ALA A 20 -0.63 -15.54 1.01
CA ALA A 20 -0.45 -14.15 0.58
C ALA A 20 -1.77 -13.39 0.36
N HIS A 21 -1.78 -12.10 0.72
CA HIS A 21 -2.88 -11.17 0.47
C HIS A 21 -2.44 -9.98 -0.38
N ILE A 22 -3.38 -9.12 -0.78
CA ILE A 22 -3.14 -7.93 -1.63
C ILE A 22 -1.98 -7.03 -1.17
N GLY A 23 -1.76 -6.87 0.15
CA GLY A 23 -0.60 -6.13 0.67
C GLY A 23 0.76 -6.71 0.26
N HIS A 24 0.94 -8.04 0.26
CA HIS A 24 2.18 -8.68 -0.18
C HIS A 24 2.37 -8.53 -1.69
N ALA A 25 1.27 -8.69 -2.46
CA ALA A 25 1.31 -8.49 -3.90
C ALA A 25 1.68 -7.06 -4.26
N TYR A 26 1.17 -6.06 -3.53
CA TYR A 26 1.49 -4.66 -3.76
C TYR A 26 2.99 -4.39 -3.71
N THR A 27 3.65 -4.77 -2.61
CA THR A 27 5.09 -4.57 -2.43
C THR A 27 5.89 -5.30 -3.51
N THR A 28 5.51 -6.54 -3.81
CA THR A 28 6.20 -7.38 -4.80
C THR A 28 6.05 -6.84 -6.22
N ILE A 29 4.86 -6.33 -6.58
CA ILE A 29 4.60 -5.70 -7.88
C ILE A 29 5.43 -4.41 -8.03
N ILE A 30 5.52 -3.56 -7.00
CA ILE A 30 6.37 -2.37 -7.04
C ILE A 30 7.83 -2.76 -7.28
N ALA A 31 8.32 -3.76 -6.55
CA ALA A 31 9.71 -4.23 -6.67
C ALA A 31 10.00 -4.79 -8.07
N ASP A 32 9.09 -5.61 -8.59
CA ASP A 32 9.17 -6.16 -9.94
C ASP A 32 9.13 -5.06 -11.02
N THR A 33 8.30 -4.04 -10.85
CA THR A 33 8.28 -2.87 -11.75
C THR A 33 9.63 -2.14 -11.75
N LEU A 34 10.24 -1.89 -10.59
CA LEU A 34 11.56 -1.26 -10.54
C LEU A 34 12.65 -2.17 -11.12
N ALA A 35 12.62 -3.47 -10.85
CA ALA A 35 13.59 -4.43 -11.39
C ALA A 35 13.50 -4.51 -12.92
N ARG A 36 12.29 -4.62 -13.48
CA ARG A 36 12.06 -4.61 -14.93
C ARG A 36 12.51 -3.29 -15.56
N TYR A 37 12.25 -2.17 -14.91
CA TYR A 37 12.72 -0.87 -15.36
C TYR A 37 14.26 -0.81 -15.41
N PHE A 38 14.94 -1.18 -14.33
CA PHE A 38 16.41 -1.15 -14.29
C PHE A 38 17.04 -2.07 -15.32
N ARG A 39 16.51 -3.28 -15.53
CA ARG A 39 16.97 -4.17 -16.62
C ARG A 39 16.72 -3.55 -17.99
N MET A 40 15.55 -2.94 -18.21
CA MET A 40 15.20 -2.29 -19.48
C MET A 40 16.14 -1.13 -19.82
N VAL A 41 16.54 -0.32 -18.84
CA VAL A 41 17.52 0.77 -19.07
C VAL A 41 18.97 0.29 -19.11
N GLY A 42 19.21 -1.03 -18.96
CA GLY A 42 20.52 -1.66 -19.16
C GLY A 42 21.37 -1.74 -17.90
N ARG A 43 20.76 -1.66 -16.70
CA ARG A 43 21.47 -1.91 -15.44
C ARG A 43 21.53 -3.40 -15.14
N ASP A 44 22.69 -3.83 -14.68
CA ASP A 44 22.87 -5.16 -14.10
C ASP A 44 22.08 -5.24 -12.79
N THR A 45 21.02 -6.04 -12.77
CA THR A 45 19.97 -5.94 -11.75
C THR A 45 19.79 -7.27 -11.04
N TYR A 46 19.82 -7.24 -9.71
CA TYR A 46 19.48 -8.34 -8.82
C TYR A 46 18.23 -7.98 -8.00
N PHE A 47 17.21 -8.83 -8.02
CA PHE A 47 15.93 -8.63 -7.36
C PHE A 47 15.68 -9.77 -6.35
N LEU A 48 15.62 -9.40 -5.07
CA LEU A 48 15.34 -10.31 -3.96
C LEU A 48 13.89 -10.21 -3.48
N THR A 49 13.27 -11.37 -3.28
CA THR A 49 12.08 -11.56 -2.45
C THR A 49 12.23 -12.83 -1.60
N GLY A 50 11.27 -13.15 -0.74
CA GLY A 50 11.37 -14.37 0.06
C GLY A 50 10.42 -14.44 1.25
N THR A 51 10.74 -15.35 2.17
CA THR A 51 9.91 -15.68 3.33
C THR A 51 10.66 -15.65 4.65
N ASP A 52 10.00 -15.07 5.65
CA ASP A 52 10.39 -15.09 7.05
C ASP A 52 9.68 -16.27 7.73
N GLU A 53 10.47 -17.20 8.24
CA GLU A 53 10.06 -18.56 8.56
C GLU A 53 10.29 -18.93 10.01
N HIS A 54 10.87 -18.05 10.82
CA HIS A 54 11.17 -18.30 12.23
C HIS A 54 10.22 -17.57 13.20
N GLY A 55 10.26 -17.96 14.47
CA GLY A 55 9.53 -17.31 15.55
C GLY A 55 8.27 -18.03 16.01
N GLN A 56 7.85 -17.66 17.23
CA GLN A 56 6.79 -18.32 17.99
C GLN A 56 5.46 -18.45 17.26
N LYS A 57 5.06 -17.45 16.47
CA LYS A 57 3.76 -17.44 15.78
C LYS A 57 3.67 -18.53 14.70
N ILE A 58 4.78 -18.87 14.04
CA ILE A 58 4.82 -19.94 13.04
C ILE A 58 4.75 -21.29 13.74
N GLU A 59 5.50 -21.46 14.84
CA GLU A 59 5.45 -22.66 15.68
C GLU A 59 4.04 -22.92 16.22
N GLN A 60 3.38 -21.89 16.77
CA GLN A 60 1.98 -21.99 17.22
C GLN A 60 1.01 -22.33 16.08
N SER A 61 1.18 -21.71 14.90
CA SER A 61 0.33 -21.99 13.73
C SER A 61 0.48 -23.42 13.22
N ALA A 62 1.71 -23.95 13.23
CA ALA A 62 2.01 -25.33 12.87
C ALA A 62 1.38 -26.31 13.89
N GLN A 63 1.53 -26.04 15.18
CA GLN A 63 0.93 -26.83 16.26
C GLN A 63 -0.60 -26.87 16.17
N LEU A 64 -1.25 -25.72 15.95
CA LEU A 64 -2.71 -25.64 15.76
C LEU A 64 -3.21 -26.45 14.56
N LYS A 65 -2.38 -26.61 13.54
CA LYS A 65 -2.65 -27.41 12.34
C LYS A 65 -2.15 -28.86 12.45
N GLY A 66 -1.59 -29.26 13.59
CA GLY A 66 -1.04 -30.61 13.81
C GLY A 66 0.14 -30.96 12.90
N LYS A 67 0.91 -29.96 12.46
CA LYS A 67 2.06 -30.11 11.56
C LYS A 67 3.37 -29.83 12.29
N GLU A 68 4.45 -30.45 11.83
CA GLU A 68 5.81 -30.09 12.22
C GLU A 68 6.14 -28.69 11.66
N THR A 69 6.85 -27.86 12.43
CA THR A 69 7.01 -26.43 12.14
C THR A 69 7.76 -26.17 10.83
N LYS A 70 8.82 -26.92 10.54
CA LYS A 70 9.56 -26.81 9.28
C LYS A 70 8.68 -27.24 8.10
N ALA A 71 7.96 -28.35 8.20
CA ALA A 71 7.04 -28.80 7.15
C ALA A 71 5.92 -27.77 6.88
N TYR A 72 5.40 -27.11 7.92
CA TYR A 72 4.44 -26.03 7.78
C TYR A 72 5.04 -24.81 7.06
N ALA A 73 6.24 -24.39 7.45
CA ALA A 73 6.95 -23.29 6.81
C ALA A 73 7.29 -23.59 5.34
N ASP A 74 7.74 -24.81 5.03
CA ASP A 74 8.01 -25.29 3.66
C ASP A 74 6.75 -25.18 2.78
N GLU A 75 5.60 -25.63 3.29
CA GLU A 75 4.32 -25.59 2.57
C GLU A 75 3.88 -24.14 2.29
N ILE A 76 3.84 -23.28 3.30
CA ILE A 76 3.37 -21.90 3.10
C ILE A 76 4.36 -21.11 2.24
N SER A 77 5.67 -21.30 2.42
CA SER A 77 6.70 -20.67 1.57
C SER A 77 6.53 -21.05 0.09
N ALA A 78 6.24 -22.32 -0.19
CA ALA A 78 5.92 -22.77 -1.55
C ALA A 78 4.72 -22.01 -2.13
N THR A 79 3.64 -21.80 -1.36
CA THR A 79 2.47 -21.04 -1.87
C THR A 79 2.78 -19.58 -2.22
N PHE A 80 3.71 -18.92 -1.50
CA PHE A 80 4.18 -17.58 -1.88
C PHE A 80 4.97 -17.62 -3.19
N ARG A 81 5.90 -18.58 -3.32
CA ARG A 81 6.72 -18.74 -4.52
C ARG A 81 5.86 -19.03 -5.75
N GLU A 82 4.95 -20.00 -5.65
CA GLU A 82 4.01 -20.35 -6.72
C GLU A 82 3.16 -19.14 -7.15
N LEU A 83 2.69 -18.33 -6.19
CA LEU A 83 1.95 -17.11 -6.53
C LEU A 83 2.82 -16.09 -7.30
N TRP A 84 4.08 -15.91 -6.90
CA TRP A 84 5.01 -15.01 -7.59
C TRP A 84 5.40 -15.52 -8.98
N ASP A 85 5.55 -16.83 -9.14
CA ASP A 85 5.80 -17.47 -10.43
C ASP A 85 4.57 -17.31 -11.35
N ASP A 86 3.36 -17.55 -10.84
CA ASP A 86 2.08 -17.31 -11.53
C ASP A 86 1.94 -15.84 -11.96
N PHE A 87 2.42 -14.91 -11.13
CA PHE A 87 2.39 -13.46 -11.39
C PHE A 87 3.53 -13.00 -12.30
N GLY A 88 4.42 -13.92 -12.74
CA GLY A 88 5.58 -13.58 -13.55
C GLY A 88 6.51 -12.58 -12.87
N ILE A 89 6.62 -12.60 -11.55
CA ILE A 89 7.54 -11.74 -10.80
C ILE A 89 8.97 -12.15 -11.15
N SER A 90 9.76 -11.18 -11.62
CA SER A 90 11.09 -11.42 -12.18
C SER A 90 12.19 -11.37 -11.12
N TYR A 91 12.00 -12.04 -9.98
CA TYR A 91 13.01 -12.12 -8.92
C TYR A 91 14.20 -13.00 -9.36
N ASP A 92 15.41 -12.64 -8.94
CA ASP A 92 16.63 -13.43 -9.19
C ASP A 92 16.90 -14.42 -8.04
N LYS A 93 16.46 -14.08 -6.83
CA LYS A 93 16.53 -14.96 -5.65
C LYS A 93 15.24 -14.90 -4.85
N PHE A 94 14.74 -16.09 -4.50
CA PHE A 94 13.74 -16.28 -3.45
C PHE A 94 14.46 -16.83 -2.22
N ILE A 95 14.72 -15.99 -1.21
CA ILE A 95 15.38 -16.41 0.03
C ILE A 95 14.39 -17.01 1.02
N ARG A 96 14.85 -17.99 1.79
CA ARG A 96 14.14 -18.50 2.97
C ARG A 96 15.04 -18.35 4.18
N THR A 97 14.51 -17.86 5.29
CA THR A 97 15.29 -17.74 6.54
C THR A 97 15.68 -19.11 7.12
N THR A 98 15.03 -20.20 6.68
CA THR A 98 15.46 -21.57 7.03
C THR A 98 16.64 -22.08 6.20
N ASP A 99 17.10 -21.36 5.17
CA ASP A 99 18.26 -21.73 4.36
C ASP A 99 19.54 -21.75 5.23
N GLU A 100 20.40 -22.75 5.07
CA GLU A 100 21.59 -22.91 5.92
C GLU A 100 22.60 -21.76 5.74
N GLU A 101 22.78 -21.27 4.52
CA GLU A 101 23.64 -20.12 4.22
C GLU A 101 23.15 -18.85 4.94
N HIS A 102 21.84 -18.67 5.05
CA HIS A 102 21.25 -17.57 5.80
C HIS A 102 21.59 -17.67 7.29
N LYS A 103 21.37 -18.85 7.91
CA LYS A 103 21.68 -19.09 9.32
C LYS A 103 23.15 -18.82 9.64
N GLN A 104 24.06 -19.27 8.76
CA GLN A 104 25.50 -19.03 8.89
C GLN A 104 25.82 -17.53 8.87
N GLY A 105 25.24 -16.78 7.93
CA GLY A 105 25.43 -15.34 7.85
C GLY A 105 24.89 -14.57 9.05
N VAL A 106 23.73 -14.96 9.57
CA VAL A 106 23.15 -14.39 10.79
C VAL A 106 24.05 -14.68 12.00
N GLN A 107 24.56 -15.91 12.12
CA GLN A 107 25.51 -16.30 13.17
C GLN A 107 26.83 -15.51 13.10
N LYS A 108 27.39 -15.35 11.89
CA LYS A 108 28.58 -14.50 11.65
C LYS A 108 28.33 -13.07 12.11
N ALA A 109 27.18 -12.49 11.74
CA ALA A 109 26.82 -11.13 12.13
C ALA A 109 26.71 -10.97 13.66
N PHE A 110 26.08 -11.92 14.34
CA PHE A 110 26.00 -11.92 15.81
C PHE A 110 27.40 -11.93 16.44
N ASN A 111 28.29 -12.82 15.98
CA ASN A 111 29.66 -12.90 16.51
C ASN A 111 30.43 -11.59 16.33
N ILE A 112 30.31 -10.94 15.17
CA ILE A 112 30.97 -9.65 14.91
C ILE A 112 30.43 -8.56 15.85
N MET A 113 29.11 -8.41 15.94
CA MET A 113 28.50 -7.40 16.81
C MET A 113 28.80 -7.65 18.30
N PHE A 114 28.89 -8.91 18.71
CA PHE A 114 29.32 -9.31 20.05
C PHE A 114 30.79 -8.95 20.30
N ALA A 115 31.69 -9.26 19.36
CA ALA A 115 33.11 -8.92 19.45
C ALA A 115 33.35 -7.40 19.48
N ASN A 116 32.50 -6.62 18.80
CA ASN A 116 32.53 -5.15 18.81
C ASN A 116 32.00 -4.54 20.14
N GLY A 117 31.51 -5.37 21.06
CA GLY A 117 30.93 -4.95 22.33
C GLY A 117 29.55 -4.31 22.20
N ASP A 118 28.92 -4.43 21.02
CA ASP A 118 27.59 -3.90 20.72
C ASP A 118 26.48 -4.88 21.11
N ILE A 119 26.80 -6.15 21.37
CA ILE A 119 25.90 -7.11 22.00
C ILE A 119 26.39 -7.42 23.42
N TYR A 120 25.48 -7.39 24.38
CA TYR A 120 25.76 -7.78 25.77
C TYR A 120 24.61 -8.60 26.33
N LYS A 121 24.91 -9.42 27.34
CA LYS A 121 23.89 -10.22 28.04
C LYS A 121 23.37 -9.43 29.24
N ASP A 122 22.06 -9.38 29.39
CA ASP A 122 21.40 -8.74 30.52
C ASP A 122 20.02 -9.35 30.75
N THR A 123 19.32 -8.91 31.77
CA THR A 123 17.99 -9.42 32.09
C THR A 123 16.93 -8.35 31.84
N TYR A 124 15.99 -8.65 30.94
CA TYR A 124 14.83 -7.80 30.73
C TYR A 124 13.86 -7.99 31.90
N LYS A 125 13.62 -6.93 32.67
CA LYS A 125 12.58 -6.91 33.70
C LYS A 125 11.47 -5.94 33.29
N GLY A 126 10.31 -6.48 32.95
CA GLY A 126 9.19 -5.69 32.45
C GLY A 126 7.84 -6.23 32.89
N HIS A 127 6.83 -5.36 32.82
CA HIS A 127 5.47 -5.73 33.17
C HIS A 127 4.82 -6.46 31.99
N TYR A 128 4.63 -7.77 32.15
CA TYR A 128 4.07 -8.64 31.14
C TYR A 128 2.57 -8.84 31.38
N CYS A 129 1.75 -8.56 30.37
CA CYS A 129 0.36 -8.95 30.40
C CYS A 129 0.22 -10.35 29.78
N ILE A 130 -0.08 -11.35 30.62
CA ILE A 130 -0.28 -12.74 30.17
C ILE A 130 -1.42 -12.82 29.14
N SER A 131 -2.48 -12.03 29.31
CA SER A 131 -3.63 -12.05 28.38
C SER A 131 -3.37 -11.39 27.02
N CYS A 132 -2.40 -10.48 26.94
CA CYS A 132 -2.01 -9.81 25.70
C CYS A 132 -0.69 -10.34 25.13
N GLU A 133 -0.02 -11.24 25.86
CA GLU A 133 1.32 -11.76 25.58
C GLU A 133 2.34 -10.66 25.24
N ALA A 134 2.28 -9.54 25.98
CA ALA A 134 3.06 -8.34 25.68
C ALA A 134 3.68 -7.73 26.92
N PHE A 135 4.90 -7.21 26.76
CA PHE A 135 5.57 -6.39 27.76
C PHE A 135 5.20 -4.93 27.60
N PHE A 136 4.92 -4.28 28.72
CA PHE A 136 4.66 -2.86 28.82
C PHE A 136 5.74 -2.21 29.69
N PRO A 137 6.34 -1.10 29.23
CA PRO A 137 7.06 -0.21 30.11
C PRO A 137 6.15 0.23 31.26
N LYS A 138 6.71 0.42 32.46
CA LYS A 138 5.93 0.89 33.61
C LYS A 138 5.12 2.16 33.31
N THR A 139 5.69 3.07 32.51
CA THR A 139 5.05 4.31 32.06
C THR A 139 3.80 4.13 31.19
N GLN A 140 3.58 2.93 30.64
CA GLN A 140 2.40 2.61 29.83
C GLN A 140 1.32 1.88 30.61
N LEU A 141 1.55 1.49 31.86
CA LEU A 141 0.57 0.77 32.66
C LEU A 141 -0.51 1.72 33.17
N VAL A 142 -1.74 1.22 33.24
CA VAL A 142 -2.83 1.90 33.94
C VAL A 142 -2.62 1.64 35.44
N ASP A 143 -2.57 2.72 36.23
CA ASP A 143 -2.30 2.70 37.67
C ASP A 143 -1.02 1.94 38.07
N ASP A 144 0.02 1.97 37.22
CA ASP A 144 1.30 1.26 37.42
C ASP A 144 1.20 -0.30 37.53
N GLU A 145 0.02 -0.88 37.29
CA GLU A 145 -0.25 -2.30 37.54
C GLU A 145 -0.97 -2.98 36.36
N PHE A 146 -1.89 -2.30 35.69
CA PHE A 146 -2.79 -2.91 34.72
C PHE A 146 -2.34 -2.68 33.28
N CYS A 147 -2.58 -3.69 32.44
CA CYS A 147 -2.30 -3.67 31.01
C CYS A 147 -3.13 -2.56 30.35
N PRO A 148 -2.52 -1.62 29.62
CA PRO A 148 -3.26 -0.54 28.95
C PRO A 148 -4.20 -1.05 27.85
N GLU A 149 -3.94 -2.24 27.31
CA GLU A 149 -4.70 -2.81 26.21
C GLU A 149 -5.95 -3.57 26.69
N CYS A 150 -5.84 -4.37 27.76
CA CYS A 150 -6.94 -5.23 28.21
C CYS A 150 -7.40 -4.99 29.65
N GLY A 151 -6.80 -4.02 30.37
CA GLY A 151 -7.14 -3.67 31.75
C GLY A 151 -6.86 -4.75 32.79
N LYS A 152 -6.21 -5.86 32.42
CA LYS A 152 -5.86 -6.94 33.36
C LYS A 152 -4.51 -6.68 34.02
N ALA A 153 -4.34 -7.21 35.24
CA ALA A 153 -3.09 -7.08 35.97
C ALA A 153 -1.90 -7.61 35.15
N THR A 154 -0.82 -6.85 35.14
CA THR A 154 0.47 -7.28 34.60
C THR A 154 1.30 -7.95 35.67
N THR A 155 2.14 -8.89 35.27
CA THR A 155 3.13 -9.53 36.14
C THR A 155 4.51 -9.06 35.74
N VAL A 156 5.35 -8.69 36.70
CA VAL A 156 6.75 -8.42 36.39
C VAL A 156 7.41 -9.76 36.03
N VAL A 157 7.76 -9.90 34.76
CA VAL A 157 8.49 -11.05 34.25
C VAL A 157 9.92 -10.61 33.99
N GLU A 158 10.83 -11.49 34.37
CA GLU A 158 12.27 -11.32 34.22
C GLU A 158 12.76 -12.39 33.25
N GLU A 159 13.17 -11.99 32.05
CA GLU A 159 13.69 -12.89 31.01
C GLU A 159 15.11 -12.46 30.63
N GLU A 160 16.04 -13.41 30.72
CA GLU A 160 17.40 -13.17 30.26
C GLU A 160 17.42 -13.01 28.74
N SER A 161 18.19 -12.04 28.24
CA SER A 161 18.34 -11.81 26.81
C SER A 161 19.71 -11.22 26.49
N TYR A 162 20.18 -11.46 25.27
CA TYR A 162 21.20 -10.63 24.66
C TYR A 162 20.53 -9.36 24.11
N PHE A 163 21.18 -8.23 24.33
CA PHE A 163 20.75 -6.90 23.91
C PHE A 163 21.77 -6.31 22.96
N PHE A 164 21.27 -5.70 21.89
CA PHE A 164 22.04 -4.83 21.02
C PHE A 164 22.01 -3.40 21.55
N ARG A 165 23.17 -2.74 21.61
CA ARG A 165 23.40 -1.37 22.10
C ARG A 165 22.87 -0.31 21.13
N LEU A 166 21.58 -0.37 20.80
CA LEU A 166 20.94 0.54 19.85
C LEU A 166 21.10 2.01 20.26
N SER A 167 21.09 2.29 21.57
CA SER A 167 21.27 3.64 22.13
C SER A 167 22.57 4.31 21.66
N LYS A 168 23.64 3.54 21.41
CA LYS A 168 24.95 4.01 20.92
C LYS A 168 24.88 4.61 19.51
N TYR A 169 23.87 4.28 18.72
CA TYR A 169 23.79 4.62 17.29
C TYR A 169 22.89 5.81 16.97
N GLY A 170 22.13 6.34 17.93
CA GLY A 170 21.15 7.41 17.70
C GLY A 170 21.73 8.62 16.94
N GLN A 171 22.84 9.19 17.42
CA GLN A 171 23.47 10.35 16.76
C GLN A 171 24.01 10.00 15.36
N ARG A 172 24.67 8.84 15.21
CA ARG A 172 25.20 8.41 13.91
C ARG A 172 24.11 8.24 12.86
N LEU A 173 22.93 7.76 13.27
CA LEU A 173 21.75 7.65 12.40
C LEU A 173 21.22 9.02 12.00
N LEU A 174 21.10 9.96 12.95
CA LEU A 174 20.68 11.34 12.65
C LEU A 174 21.64 12.01 11.66
N ASP A 175 22.95 11.91 11.91
CA ASP A 175 23.98 12.47 11.03
C ASP A 175 23.90 11.87 9.62
N TYR A 176 23.68 10.56 9.51
CA TYR A 176 23.50 9.88 8.22
C TYR A 176 22.27 10.38 7.47
N TYR A 177 21.12 10.51 8.14
CA TYR A 177 19.88 10.97 7.52
C TYR A 177 19.87 12.46 7.18
N ASP A 178 20.68 13.27 7.84
CA ASP A 178 20.91 14.66 7.45
C ASP A 178 21.72 14.74 6.14
N GLN A 179 22.78 13.93 6.04
CA GLN A 179 23.65 13.88 4.85
C GLN A 179 22.97 13.21 3.64
N HIS A 180 22.00 12.31 3.87
CA HIS A 180 21.31 11.56 2.82
C HIS A 180 19.79 11.75 2.95
N PRO A 181 19.25 12.91 2.52
CA PRO A 181 17.85 13.28 2.73
C PRO A 181 16.84 12.38 1.97
N ASP A 182 17.30 11.62 1.00
CA ASP A 182 16.58 10.66 0.17
C ASP A 182 16.70 9.20 0.65
N ALA A 183 17.43 8.94 1.74
CA ALA A 183 17.62 7.60 2.29
C ALA A 183 16.30 6.94 2.74
N ILE A 184 15.28 7.73 3.06
CA ILE A 184 13.95 7.25 3.46
C ILE A 184 12.89 7.94 2.60
N LEU A 185 12.10 7.15 1.88
CA LEU A 185 11.02 7.61 1.02
C LEU A 185 9.66 7.11 1.51
N PRO A 186 8.58 7.90 1.39
CA PRO A 186 8.58 9.32 1.05
C PRO A 186 9.08 10.21 2.20
N LYS A 187 9.30 11.50 1.93
CA LYS A 187 9.79 12.50 2.90
C LYS A 187 8.99 12.55 4.21
N SER A 188 7.68 12.31 4.18
CA SER A 188 6.86 12.23 5.39
C SER A 188 7.32 11.11 6.33
N LYS A 189 7.69 9.95 5.79
CA LYS A 189 8.21 8.80 6.54
C LYS A 189 9.60 9.04 7.11
N ARG A 190 10.47 9.76 6.38
CA ARG A 190 11.74 10.25 6.93
C ARG A 190 11.53 11.08 8.19
N ASN A 191 10.60 12.03 8.15
CA ASN A 191 10.35 12.93 9.28
C ASN A 191 9.80 12.18 10.51
N GLU A 192 8.96 11.15 10.31
CA GLU A 192 8.49 10.27 11.39
C GLU A 192 9.66 9.52 12.06
N VAL A 193 10.61 9.00 11.26
CA VAL A 193 11.79 8.28 11.78
C VAL A 193 12.73 9.21 12.53
N ILE A 194 13.04 10.40 11.98
CA ILE A 194 13.93 11.37 12.64
C ILE A 194 13.38 11.77 14.01
N ARG A 195 12.10 12.15 14.08
CA ARG A 195 11.46 12.51 15.36
C ARG A 195 11.50 11.39 16.39
N PHE A 196 11.40 10.13 15.94
CA PHE A 196 11.50 8.98 16.82
C PHE A 196 12.93 8.84 17.38
N ILE A 197 13.96 9.00 16.55
CA ILE A 197 15.37 8.91 16.98
C ILE A 197 15.73 10.07 17.92
N GLU A 198 15.24 11.28 17.65
CA GLU A 198 15.40 12.46 18.51
C GLU A 198 14.79 12.26 19.90
N GLY A 199 13.77 11.42 20.01
CA GLY A 199 13.16 11.02 21.30
C GLY A 199 14.05 10.10 22.16
N GLY A 200 15.18 9.63 21.62
CA GLY A 200 16.08 8.69 22.28
C GLY A 200 15.79 7.24 21.91
N LEU A 201 16.85 6.43 21.83
CA LEU A 201 16.78 5.00 21.53
C LEU A 201 17.17 4.17 22.75
N SER A 202 16.36 3.16 23.06
CA SER A 202 16.70 2.14 24.07
C SER A 202 17.36 0.94 23.42
N ASP A 203 18.20 0.23 24.20
CA ASP A 203 18.84 -1.00 23.76
C ASP A 203 17.81 -2.10 23.45
N LEU A 204 18.10 -2.89 22.41
CA LEU A 204 17.16 -3.78 21.77
C LEU A 204 17.44 -5.23 22.17
N SER A 205 16.47 -5.92 22.76
CA SER A 205 16.57 -7.38 22.97
C SER A 205 16.57 -8.11 21.62
N ILE A 206 17.61 -8.92 21.38
CA ILE A 206 17.85 -9.64 20.11
C ILE A 206 17.89 -11.16 20.27
N THR A 207 17.46 -11.70 21.42
CA THR A 207 17.28 -13.15 21.61
C THR A 207 16.02 -13.47 22.42
N ARG A 208 15.55 -14.72 22.39
CA ARG A 208 14.45 -15.23 23.20
C ARG A 208 14.81 -16.58 23.82
N THR A 209 14.20 -16.92 24.96
CA THR A 209 14.33 -18.23 25.61
C THR A 209 13.02 -19.02 25.66
N SER A 210 11.91 -18.37 25.31
CA SER A 210 10.55 -18.90 25.42
C SER A 210 10.12 -19.87 24.30
N PHE A 211 10.90 -19.99 23.22
CA PHE A 211 10.64 -20.90 22.10
C PHE A 211 11.94 -21.32 21.41
N ASP A 212 11.90 -22.46 20.70
CA ASP A 212 13.07 -23.07 20.08
C ASP A 212 13.20 -22.82 18.58
N TRP A 213 12.10 -22.45 17.92
CA TRP A 213 12.02 -22.26 16.47
C TRP A 213 12.65 -20.93 16.01
N GLY A 214 13.95 -20.95 15.73
CA GLY A 214 14.72 -19.82 15.22
C GLY A 214 16.20 -20.16 15.01
N VAL A 215 16.97 -19.18 14.51
CA VAL A 215 18.43 -19.33 14.36
C VAL A 215 19.08 -19.43 15.74
N LYS A 216 19.86 -20.50 15.97
CA LYS A 216 20.61 -20.68 17.22
C LYS A 216 21.78 -19.70 17.29
N LEU A 217 22.13 -19.29 18.51
CA LEU A 217 23.36 -18.53 18.75
C LEU A 217 24.60 -19.26 18.18
N PRO A 218 25.67 -18.52 17.83
CA PRO A 218 26.92 -19.14 17.39
C PRO A 218 27.51 -20.02 18.49
N GLN A 219 28.22 -21.08 18.10
CA GLN A 219 28.76 -22.06 19.04
C GLN A 219 29.72 -21.42 20.06
N GLU A 220 30.43 -20.37 19.66
CA GLU A 220 31.39 -19.64 20.49
C GLU A 220 30.74 -18.93 21.69
N ILE A 221 29.45 -18.57 21.58
CA ILE A 221 28.69 -17.95 22.68
C ILE A 221 28.29 -19.00 23.74
N ASN A 222 28.19 -20.28 23.33
CA ASN A 222 27.89 -21.43 24.18
C ASN A 222 26.67 -21.24 25.11
N ASP A 223 25.56 -20.74 24.55
CA ASP A 223 24.32 -20.56 25.29
C ASP A 223 23.10 -21.11 24.52
N PRO A 224 22.87 -22.44 24.56
CA PRO A 224 21.92 -23.12 23.67
C PRO A 224 20.44 -22.81 23.97
N LYS A 225 20.14 -22.20 25.12
CA LYS A 225 18.76 -21.84 25.50
C LYS A 225 18.21 -20.63 24.76
N HIS A 226 19.08 -19.87 24.09
CA HIS A 226 18.69 -18.67 23.36
C HIS A 226 18.56 -18.95 21.86
N VAL A 227 17.50 -18.41 21.28
CA VAL A 227 17.32 -18.27 19.83
C VAL A 227 17.42 -16.80 19.47
N MET A 228 18.01 -16.49 18.30
CA MET A 228 18.06 -15.12 17.81
C MET A 228 16.66 -14.61 17.50
N TYR A 229 16.40 -13.38 17.91
CA TYR A 229 15.13 -12.74 17.72
C TYR A 229 14.92 -12.42 16.24
N VAL A 230 13.67 -12.61 15.79
CA VAL A 230 13.27 -12.60 14.39
C VAL A 230 13.74 -11.37 13.62
N TRP A 231 13.87 -10.18 14.22
CA TRP A 231 14.31 -9.00 13.45
C TRP A 231 15.79 -9.00 13.10
N LEU A 232 16.68 -9.54 13.95
CA LEU A 232 18.09 -9.66 13.55
C LEU A 232 18.23 -10.69 12.43
N ASP A 233 17.61 -11.84 12.62
CA ASP A 233 17.51 -12.93 11.65
C ASP A 233 16.93 -12.45 10.30
N ALA A 234 15.69 -11.96 10.31
CA ALA A 234 14.98 -11.49 9.14
C ALA A 234 15.72 -10.35 8.43
N LEU A 235 16.24 -9.32 9.12
CA LEU A 235 16.92 -8.20 8.45
C LEU A 235 18.22 -8.62 7.76
N MET A 236 18.91 -9.65 8.26
CA MET A 236 20.10 -10.18 7.61
C MET A 236 19.82 -10.86 6.25
N ASN A 237 18.56 -11.15 5.91
CA ASN A 237 18.18 -11.71 4.59
C ASN A 237 18.79 -10.89 3.43
N TYR A 238 18.84 -9.57 3.58
CA TYR A 238 19.26 -8.65 2.52
C TYR A 238 20.71 -8.83 2.08
N VAL A 239 21.60 -9.21 3.00
CA VAL A 239 23.02 -9.43 2.70
C VAL A 239 23.34 -10.92 2.58
N THR A 240 22.64 -11.79 3.31
CA THR A 240 22.83 -13.24 3.21
C THR A 240 22.34 -13.80 1.88
N ALA A 241 21.30 -13.20 1.27
CA ALA A 241 20.91 -13.52 -0.10
C ALA A 241 21.99 -13.24 -1.15
N LEU A 242 22.97 -12.41 -0.80
CA LEU A 242 24.14 -12.09 -1.62
C LEU A 242 25.38 -12.91 -1.24
N GLY A 243 25.26 -13.84 -0.28
CA GLY A 243 26.34 -14.70 0.19
C GLY A 243 27.06 -14.22 1.45
N TYR A 244 26.58 -13.19 2.15
CA TYR A 244 27.22 -12.72 3.39
C TYR A 244 27.35 -13.86 4.41
N GLY A 245 28.59 -14.20 4.77
CA GLY A 245 28.90 -15.28 5.71
C GLY A 245 28.96 -16.68 5.12
N SER A 246 28.75 -16.81 3.81
CA SER A 246 29.02 -18.01 3.02
C SER A 246 30.08 -17.71 1.94
N ASP A 247 29.71 -17.70 0.67
CA ASP A 247 30.61 -17.53 -0.49
C ASP A 247 30.78 -16.08 -0.95
N GLU A 248 29.95 -15.17 -0.43
CA GLU A 248 29.90 -13.74 -0.79
C GLU A 248 29.75 -13.47 -2.31
N ALA A 249 29.18 -14.43 -3.06
CA ALA A 249 29.18 -14.45 -4.53
C ALA A 249 28.54 -13.23 -5.20
N HIS A 250 27.61 -12.55 -4.53
CA HIS A 250 26.88 -11.41 -5.08
C HIS A 250 27.00 -10.14 -4.20
N MET A 251 27.95 -10.09 -3.26
CA MET A 251 28.09 -8.98 -2.31
C MET A 251 28.38 -7.63 -2.98
N GLU A 252 28.93 -7.65 -4.18
CA GLU A 252 29.10 -6.53 -5.11
C GLU A 252 27.80 -5.78 -5.51
N TYR A 253 26.63 -6.37 -5.31
CA TYR A 253 25.34 -5.69 -5.47
C TYR A 253 24.95 -4.87 -4.23
N TRP A 254 25.60 -5.08 -3.07
CA TRP A 254 25.39 -4.30 -1.86
C TRP A 254 26.13 -2.95 -1.94
N PRO A 255 25.53 -1.83 -1.49
CA PRO A 255 24.24 -1.70 -0.80
C PRO A 255 23.02 -1.76 -1.72
N ALA A 256 21.88 -2.18 -1.14
CA ALA A 256 20.59 -2.15 -1.83
C ALA A 256 20.32 -0.77 -2.44
N THR A 257 19.96 -0.76 -3.72
CA THR A 257 19.51 0.44 -4.44
C THR A 257 18.16 0.89 -3.90
N VAL A 258 17.22 -0.04 -3.71
CA VAL A 258 15.93 0.24 -3.07
C VAL A 258 15.51 -0.95 -2.21
N GLN A 259 15.18 -0.69 -0.94
CA GLN A 259 14.48 -1.62 -0.07
C GLN A 259 13.02 -1.18 0.07
N LEU A 260 12.10 -1.92 -0.54
CA LEU A 260 10.67 -1.65 -0.45
C LEU A 260 10.09 -2.31 0.79
N ILE A 261 9.24 -1.59 1.52
CA ILE A 261 8.62 -2.07 2.74
C ILE A 261 7.23 -1.48 2.97
N GLY A 262 6.42 -2.13 3.81
CA GLY A 262 5.23 -1.52 4.40
C GLY A 262 5.59 -0.54 5.51
N LYS A 263 4.75 0.49 5.72
CA LYS A 263 4.95 1.48 6.79
C LYS A 263 5.00 0.89 8.20
N ASP A 264 4.40 -0.28 8.41
CA ASP A 264 4.38 -1.02 9.68
C ASP A 264 5.78 -1.49 10.12
N ILE A 265 6.67 -1.76 9.17
CA ILE A 265 8.02 -2.27 9.46
C ILE A 265 9.11 -1.21 9.26
N LEU A 266 8.74 0.05 9.06
CA LEU A 266 9.67 1.16 8.79
C LEU A 266 10.72 1.34 9.88
N ARG A 267 10.35 1.24 11.17
CA ARG A 267 11.30 1.43 12.27
C ARG A 267 12.40 0.36 12.27
N PHE A 268 12.07 -0.88 11.93
CA PHE A 268 13.06 -1.95 11.85
C PHE A 268 14.07 -1.66 10.73
N HIS A 269 13.62 -1.19 9.58
CA HIS A 269 14.45 -0.95 8.41
C HIS A 269 15.20 0.37 8.43
N ALA A 270 14.68 1.40 9.10
CA ALA A 270 15.25 2.74 9.15
C ALA A 270 15.92 3.07 10.49
N ILE A 271 15.98 2.14 11.44
CA ILE A 271 16.67 2.35 12.72
C ILE A 271 17.51 1.13 13.05
N TYR A 272 16.89 -0.04 13.21
CA TYR A 272 17.60 -1.22 13.71
C TYR A 272 18.55 -1.76 12.66
N TRP A 273 18.08 -1.90 11.42
CA TRP A 273 18.88 -2.41 10.32
C TRP A 273 20.11 -1.54 10.02
N PRO A 274 19.99 -0.22 9.81
CA PRO A 274 21.12 0.70 9.73
C PRO A 274 22.09 0.61 10.92
N ALA A 275 21.59 0.47 12.15
CA ALA A 275 22.45 0.32 13.31
C ALA A 275 23.22 -1.01 13.32
N PHE A 276 22.58 -2.13 12.93
CA PHE A 276 23.24 -3.41 12.74
C PHE A 276 24.32 -3.30 11.65
N LEU A 277 24.01 -2.70 10.51
CA LEU A 277 24.98 -2.45 9.44
C LEU A 277 26.16 -1.59 9.91
N MET A 278 25.90 -0.54 10.69
CA MET A 278 26.95 0.30 11.29
C MET A 278 27.82 -0.45 12.30
N SER A 279 27.28 -1.47 12.99
CA SER A 279 28.06 -2.36 13.86
C SER A 279 28.86 -3.37 13.05
N LEU A 280 28.32 -3.85 11.93
CA LEU A 280 28.99 -4.75 10.98
C LEU A 280 29.97 -4.06 10.02
N GLU A 281 30.09 -2.74 10.10
CA GLU A 281 30.87 -1.89 9.17
C GLU A 281 30.49 -2.08 7.69
N LEU A 282 29.22 -2.39 7.42
CA LEU A 282 28.66 -2.52 6.08
C LEU A 282 28.01 -1.19 5.63
N PRO A 283 28.06 -0.87 4.32
CA PRO A 283 27.38 0.32 3.80
C PRO A 283 25.86 0.20 3.96
N LEU A 284 25.20 1.34 4.14
CA LEU A 284 23.75 1.42 4.35
C LEU A 284 22.99 1.40 3.02
N PRO A 285 21.72 0.93 3.01
CA PRO A 285 20.88 0.97 1.82
C PRO A 285 20.73 2.41 1.30
N LYS A 286 20.70 2.56 -0.03
CA LYS A 286 20.55 3.88 -0.67
C LYS A 286 19.17 4.49 -0.42
N HIS A 287 18.12 3.68 -0.59
CA HIS A 287 16.74 4.10 -0.32
C HIS A 287 15.98 3.02 0.44
N ILE A 288 15.30 3.42 1.51
CA ILE A 288 14.27 2.64 2.21
C ILE A 288 12.93 3.27 1.87
N ALA A 289 12.12 2.58 1.08
CA ALA A 289 10.88 3.10 0.54
C ALA A 289 9.65 2.44 1.19
N ALA A 290 8.91 3.21 1.98
CA ALA A 290 7.77 2.74 2.75
C ALA A 290 6.43 3.13 2.14
N HIS A 291 5.65 2.12 1.73
CA HIS A 291 4.28 2.31 1.22
C HIS A 291 3.21 2.18 2.32
N GLY A 292 2.00 2.63 2.05
CA GLY A 292 0.87 2.50 2.98
C GLY A 292 0.15 1.15 2.88
N TRP A 293 -0.95 1.03 3.61
CA TRP A 293 -1.78 -0.17 3.65
C TRP A 293 -2.94 -0.11 2.65
N TRP A 294 -3.49 -1.29 2.34
CA TRP A 294 -4.73 -1.42 1.60
C TRP A 294 -5.91 -1.71 2.54
N THR A 295 -7.06 -1.12 2.24
CA THR A 295 -8.38 -1.47 2.77
C THR A 295 -9.24 -2.13 1.69
N ARG A 296 -10.41 -2.67 2.06
CA ARG A 296 -11.44 -3.13 1.13
C ARG A 296 -12.73 -2.36 1.38
N ASN A 297 -13.21 -1.61 0.40
CA ASN A 297 -14.42 -0.79 0.50
C ASN A 297 -14.45 0.13 1.74
N GLY A 298 -13.31 0.73 2.09
CA GLY A 298 -13.11 1.60 3.24
C GLY A 298 -12.90 0.87 4.57
N GLU A 299 -12.93 -0.46 4.60
CA GLU A 299 -12.73 -1.25 5.81
C GLU A 299 -11.35 -1.88 5.89
N LYS A 300 -10.77 -1.91 7.10
CA LYS A 300 -9.55 -2.67 7.38
C LYS A 300 -9.77 -4.15 7.07
N MET A 301 -8.86 -4.73 6.29
CA MET A 301 -8.86 -6.17 6.01
C MET A 301 -8.45 -6.96 7.26
N SER A 302 -9.20 -8.02 7.57
CA SER A 302 -8.83 -9.01 8.56
C SER A 302 -9.41 -10.38 8.22
N LYS A 303 -8.70 -11.43 8.61
CA LYS A 303 -9.16 -12.82 8.43
C LYS A 303 -10.47 -13.07 9.16
N SER A 304 -10.61 -12.54 10.38
CA SER A 304 -11.82 -12.67 11.20
C SER A 304 -13.07 -12.07 10.56
N LYS A 305 -12.93 -11.05 9.71
CA LYS A 305 -14.04 -10.45 8.96
C LYS A 305 -14.33 -11.15 7.63
N GLY A 306 -13.46 -12.08 7.21
CA GLY A 306 -13.55 -12.73 5.91
C GLY A 306 -13.39 -11.79 4.71
N ASN A 307 -12.89 -10.56 4.92
CA ASN A 307 -12.80 -9.53 3.88
C ASN A 307 -11.40 -9.39 3.25
N VAL A 308 -10.47 -10.31 3.56
CA VAL A 308 -9.12 -10.34 2.97
C VAL A 308 -9.20 -10.59 1.47
N ILE A 309 -8.44 -9.82 0.70
CA ILE A 309 -8.36 -9.97 -0.75
C ILE A 309 -7.19 -10.87 -1.10
N LYS A 310 -7.49 -11.99 -1.76
CA LYS A 310 -6.49 -12.88 -2.34
C LYS A 310 -6.09 -12.34 -3.72
N PRO A 311 -4.79 -12.04 -3.96
CA PRO A 311 -4.33 -11.46 -5.21
C PRO A 311 -4.69 -12.31 -6.43
N LYS A 312 -4.54 -13.64 -6.32
CA LYS A 312 -4.79 -14.57 -7.42
C LYS A 312 -6.24 -14.51 -7.89
N GLU A 313 -7.21 -14.45 -6.99
CA GLU A 313 -8.63 -14.34 -7.34
C GLU A 313 -8.90 -13.05 -8.15
N VAL A 314 -8.26 -11.92 -7.79
CA VAL A 314 -8.37 -10.66 -8.54
C VAL A 314 -7.69 -10.78 -9.90
N ALA A 315 -6.48 -11.33 -9.98
CA ALA A 315 -5.74 -11.48 -11.22
C ALA A 315 -6.44 -12.43 -12.20
N ASP A 316 -6.99 -13.55 -11.72
CA ASP A 316 -7.72 -14.53 -12.54
C ASP A 316 -9.04 -13.92 -13.08
N ALA A 317 -9.73 -13.11 -12.27
CA ALA A 317 -11.00 -12.49 -12.67
C ALA A 317 -10.81 -11.29 -13.61
N TYR A 318 -9.83 -10.42 -13.32
CA TYR A 318 -9.70 -9.12 -13.99
C TYR A 318 -8.49 -9.02 -14.92
N GLY A 319 -7.61 -10.01 -14.94
CA GLY A 319 -6.34 -9.99 -15.66
C GLY A 319 -5.20 -9.41 -14.81
N LEU A 320 -4.06 -10.08 -14.83
CA LEU A 320 -2.89 -9.73 -14.01
C LEU A 320 -2.35 -8.33 -14.32
N ASP A 321 -2.15 -7.98 -15.58
CA ASP A 321 -1.64 -6.64 -15.96
C ASP A 321 -2.60 -5.53 -15.56
N ASN A 322 -3.91 -5.77 -15.65
CA ASN A 322 -4.94 -4.83 -15.20
C ASN A 322 -4.86 -4.62 -13.68
N PHE A 323 -4.67 -5.70 -12.93
CA PHE A 323 -4.46 -5.64 -11.49
C PHE A 323 -3.18 -4.90 -11.13
N ARG A 324 -2.06 -5.17 -11.81
CA ARG A 324 -0.79 -4.46 -11.62
C ARG A 324 -0.93 -2.95 -11.89
N TYR A 325 -1.58 -2.58 -13.00
CA TYR A 325 -1.86 -1.19 -13.32
C TYR A 325 -2.67 -0.51 -12.22
N PHE A 326 -3.78 -1.11 -11.78
CA PHE A 326 -4.62 -0.57 -10.73
C PHE A 326 -3.84 -0.31 -9.43
N MET A 327 -3.06 -1.30 -8.98
CA MET A 327 -2.29 -1.21 -7.75
C MET A 327 -1.29 -0.06 -7.76
N LEU A 328 -0.69 0.24 -8.92
CA LEU A 328 0.31 1.31 -9.06
C LEU A 328 -0.29 2.68 -9.44
N ARG A 329 -1.49 2.71 -10.03
CA ARG A 329 -2.16 3.92 -10.49
C ARG A 329 -3.08 4.56 -9.44
N GLU A 330 -3.76 3.74 -8.65
CA GLU A 330 -4.87 4.21 -7.80
C GLU A 330 -4.37 4.91 -6.54
N VAL A 331 -3.24 4.47 -5.99
CA VAL A 331 -2.78 4.90 -4.67
C VAL A 331 -1.45 5.65 -4.76
N PRO A 332 -1.37 6.89 -4.26
CA PRO A 332 -0.09 7.58 -4.10
C PRO A 332 0.85 6.80 -3.18
N PHE A 333 2.09 6.57 -3.62
CA PHE A 333 3.07 5.83 -2.84
C PHE A 333 3.28 6.48 -1.46
N GLY A 334 3.23 5.65 -0.41
CA GLY A 334 3.30 6.08 0.99
C GLY A 334 1.96 6.44 1.64
N GLY A 335 0.90 6.62 0.85
CA GLY A 335 -0.48 6.75 1.31
C GLY A 335 -1.18 5.40 1.49
N ASP A 336 -2.25 5.39 2.27
CA ASP A 336 -3.15 4.23 2.36
C ASP A 336 -4.12 4.25 1.17
N GLY A 337 -4.42 3.05 0.66
CA GLY A 337 -5.27 2.83 -0.49
C GLY A 337 -6.50 2.01 -0.17
N ASP A 338 -7.51 2.07 -1.04
CA ASP A 338 -8.70 1.23 -0.94
C ASP A 338 -8.89 0.39 -2.19
N PHE A 339 -9.09 -0.91 -2.00
CA PHE A 339 -9.51 -1.79 -3.07
C PHE A 339 -11.03 -1.84 -3.12
N SER A 340 -11.58 -1.49 -4.29
CA SER A 340 -12.94 -1.82 -4.66
C SER A 340 -12.96 -2.37 -6.09
N GLN A 341 -13.78 -3.40 -6.33
CA GLN A 341 -13.96 -3.95 -7.68
C GLN A 341 -14.46 -2.88 -8.65
N LYS A 342 -15.30 -1.96 -8.15
CA LYS A 342 -15.81 -0.83 -8.93
C LYS A 342 -14.66 0.06 -9.42
N ALA A 343 -13.77 0.51 -8.52
CA ALA A 343 -12.64 1.34 -8.92
C ALA A 343 -11.72 0.62 -9.91
N LEU A 344 -11.47 -0.68 -9.70
CA LEU A 344 -10.71 -1.50 -10.64
C LEU A 344 -11.37 -1.55 -12.02
N ILE A 345 -12.67 -1.84 -12.09
CA ILE A 345 -13.44 -1.86 -13.36
C ILE A 345 -13.42 -0.50 -14.04
N ASP A 346 -13.60 0.58 -13.29
CA ASP A 346 -13.58 1.95 -13.82
C ASP A 346 -12.21 2.26 -14.46
N ARG A 347 -11.10 1.87 -13.81
CA ARG A 347 -9.73 2.01 -14.35
C ARG A 347 -9.51 1.16 -15.60
N ILE A 348 -9.99 -0.09 -15.60
CA ILE A 348 -9.87 -0.98 -16.76
C ILE A 348 -10.64 -0.42 -17.95
N ASN A 349 -11.89 -0.01 -17.75
CA ASN A 349 -12.72 0.47 -18.84
C ASN A 349 -12.28 1.84 -19.35
N SER A 350 -12.00 2.78 -18.45
CA SER A 350 -11.61 4.15 -18.79
C SER A 350 -10.18 4.20 -19.30
N ASP A 351 -9.22 4.01 -18.40
CA ASP A 351 -7.82 4.32 -18.68
C ASP A 351 -7.23 3.28 -19.66
N LEU A 352 -7.51 1.99 -19.46
CA LEU A 352 -6.95 0.94 -20.32
C LEU A 352 -7.75 0.73 -21.60
N GLY A 353 -9.08 0.55 -21.50
CA GLY A 353 -9.95 0.25 -22.61
C GLY A 353 -10.17 1.42 -23.57
N ASN A 354 -10.69 2.54 -23.06
CA ASN A 354 -11.10 3.68 -23.88
C ASN A 354 -9.93 4.50 -24.42
N ASP A 355 -8.82 4.57 -23.68
CA ASP A 355 -7.66 5.36 -24.10
C ASP A 355 -6.66 4.49 -24.86
N LEU A 356 -5.98 3.55 -24.18
CA LEU A 356 -4.91 2.75 -24.77
C LEU A 356 -5.41 1.72 -25.79
N GLY A 357 -6.36 0.87 -25.40
CA GLY A 357 -6.86 -0.23 -26.23
C GLY A 357 -7.60 0.26 -27.47
N ASN A 358 -8.46 1.26 -27.31
CA ASN A 358 -9.19 1.88 -28.42
C ASN A 358 -8.24 2.62 -29.39
N LEU A 359 -7.18 3.28 -28.91
CA LEU A 359 -6.21 3.93 -29.79
C LEU A 359 -5.51 2.92 -30.70
N LEU A 360 -5.06 1.78 -30.16
CA LEU A 360 -4.47 0.70 -30.97
C LEU A 360 -5.49 0.14 -31.98
N ASN A 361 -6.73 -0.12 -31.55
CA ASN A 361 -7.79 -0.60 -32.45
C ASN A 361 -8.08 0.38 -33.59
N ARG A 362 -8.08 1.70 -33.30
CA ARG A 362 -8.23 2.74 -34.33
C ARG A 362 -7.07 2.72 -35.31
N LEU A 363 -5.82 2.61 -34.82
CA LEU A 363 -4.65 2.50 -35.69
C LEU A 363 -4.73 1.27 -36.61
N ILE A 364 -5.05 0.09 -36.06
CA ILE A 364 -5.24 -1.15 -36.83
C ILE A 364 -6.34 -0.96 -37.89
N GLY A 365 -7.48 -0.40 -37.50
CA GLY A 365 -8.61 -0.19 -38.40
C GLY A 365 -8.32 0.81 -39.52
N MET A 366 -7.68 1.94 -39.22
CA MET A 366 -7.31 2.96 -40.21
C MET A 366 -6.24 2.45 -41.17
N SER A 367 -5.19 1.80 -40.64
CA SER A 367 -4.12 1.22 -41.45
C SER A 367 -4.63 0.13 -42.38
N GLY A 368 -5.46 -0.79 -41.87
CA GLY A 368 -6.07 -1.85 -42.68
C GLY A 368 -7.02 -1.30 -43.75
N LYS A 369 -7.81 -0.27 -43.43
CA LYS A 369 -8.82 0.29 -44.36
C LYS A 369 -8.20 1.15 -45.47
N TYR A 370 -7.18 1.94 -45.15
CA TYR A 370 -6.67 2.97 -46.06
C TYR A 370 -5.32 2.61 -46.69
N PHE A 371 -4.56 1.71 -46.08
CA PHE A 371 -3.15 1.46 -46.44
C PHE A 371 -2.77 -0.02 -46.48
N GLU A 372 -3.75 -0.93 -46.55
CA GLU A 372 -3.52 -2.39 -46.57
C GLU A 372 -2.66 -2.89 -45.39
N GLY A 373 -2.76 -2.21 -44.24
CA GLY A 373 -1.98 -2.50 -43.03
C GLY A 373 -0.59 -1.87 -42.99
N ASN A 374 -0.13 -1.23 -44.07
CA ASN A 374 1.16 -0.53 -44.06
C ASN A 374 1.10 0.71 -43.16
N VAL A 375 2.16 0.89 -42.37
CA VAL A 375 2.37 2.08 -41.54
C VAL A 375 3.78 2.59 -41.80
N SER A 376 3.90 3.90 -42.03
CA SER A 376 5.17 4.59 -42.22
C SER A 376 5.28 5.79 -41.30
N SER A 377 6.48 6.03 -40.78
CA SER A 377 6.79 7.23 -40.00
C SER A 377 7.33 8.38 -40.85
N HIS A 378 7.37 8.22 -42.18
CA HIS A 378 7.78 9.30 -43.07
C HIS A 378 6.85 10.51 -42.90
N ASN A 379 7.44 11.71 -42.95
CA ASN A 379 6.73 13.00 -42.86
C ASN A 379 5.96 13.27 -41.55
N VAL A 380 6.10 12.44 -40.50
CA VAL A 380 5.50 12.70 -39.17
C VAL A 380 5.90 14.08 -38.65
N GLU A 381 7.19 14.40 -38.67
CA GLU A 381 7.68 15.71 -38.23
C GLU A 381 7.27 16.83 -39.18
N THR A 382 7.00 16.54 -40.45
CA THR A 382 6.57 17.55 -41.43
C THR A 382 5.13 17.99 -41.20
N PHE A 383 4.21 17.05 -40.98
CA PHE A 383 2.78 17.33 -40.82
C PHE A 383 2.37 17.56 -39.36
N TYR A 384 3.06 16.93 -38.40
CA TYR A 384 2.66 16.86 -36.99
C TYR A 384 3.80 17.23 -36.02
N ALA A 385 4.65 18.20 -36.41
CA ALA A 385 5.77 18.68 -35.58
C ALA A 385 5.36 19.06 -34.15
N GLN A 386 4.21 19.74 -34.00
CA GLN A 386 3.74 20.22 -32.71
C GLN A 386 3.44 19.05 -31.77
N GLU A 387 2.62 18.10 -32.22
CA GLU A 387 2.26 16.91 -31.45
C GLU A 387 3.51 16.05 -31.15
N PHE A 388 4.41 15.89 -32.12
CA PHE A 388 5.67 15.17 -31.94
C PHE A 388 6.55 15.79 -30.84
N HIS A 389 6.75 17.10 -30.87
CA HIS A 389 7.55 17.80 -29.86
C HIS A 389 6.88 17.81 -28.48
N GLU A 390 5.55 17.90 -28.40
CA GLU A 390 4.82 17.80 -27.14
C GLU A 390 5.02 16.43 -26.49
N VAL A 391 4.89 15.35 -27.27
CA VAL A 391 5.13 13.98 -26.80
C VAL A 391 6.57 13.81 -26.33
N LYS A 392 7.55 14.24 -27.14
CA LYS A 392 8.98 14.12 -26.80
C LYS A 392 9.32 14.83 -25.47
N ALA A 393 8.76 16.02 -25.25
CA ALA A 393 8.97 16.77 -24.01
C ALA A 393 8.34 16.07 -22.79
N ASN A 394 7.13 15.52 -22.94
CA ASN A 394 6.49 14.76 -21.87
C ASN A 394 7.29 13.49 -21.53
N ILE A 395 7.64 12.66 -22.51
CA ILE A 395 8.41 11.41 -22.32
C ILE A 395 9.72 11.67 -21.56
N ALA A 396 10.45 12.73 -21.91
CA ALA A 396 11.71 13.10 -21.25
C ALA A 396 11.57 13.46 -19.76
N SER A 397 10.36 13.84 -19.31
CA SER A 397 10.11 14.21 -17.90
C SER A 397 9.79 13.01 -17.00
N LEU A 398 9.36 11.89 -17.58
CA LEU A 398 8.75 10.78 -16.83
C LEU A 398 9.72 10.02 -15.92
N GLU A 399 11.00 9.91 -16.30
CA GLU A 399 12.00 9.16 -15.53
C GLU A 399 12.17 9.70 -14.11
N SER A 400 11.98 11.00 -13.90
CA SER A 400 12.07 11.62 -12.57
C SER A 400 11.08 11.01 -11.56
N TYR A 401 9.87 10.67 -12.00
CA TYR A 401 8.86 10.04 -11.14
C TYR A 401 9.23 8.62 -10.73
N LEU A 402 10.00 7.89 -11.55
CA LEU A 402 10.45 6.53 -11.21
C LEU A 402 11.52 6.57 -10.12
N SER A 403 12.46 7.52 -10.21
CA SER A 403 13.51 7.72 -9.21
C SER A 403 12.94 7.99 -7.81
N ASP A 404 11.84 8.76 -7.73
CA ASP A 404 11.14 9.06 -6.48
C ASP A 404 10.04 8.03 -6.12
N ILE A 405 9.90 6.96 -6.91
CA ILE A 405 8.89 5.90 -6.74
C ILE A 405 7.45 6.48 -6.76
N MET A 406 7.26 7.59 -7.46
CA MET A 406 5.97 8.25 -7.68
C MET A 406 5.19 7.59 -8.84
N LEU A 407 4.99 6.27 -8.75
CA LEU A 407 4.43 5.44 -9.82
C LEU A 407 3.03 5.86 -10.29
N HIS A 408 2.20 6.36 -9.37
CA HIS A 408 0.89 6.91 -9.71
C HIS A 408 0.97 8.14 -10.63
N ARG A 409 1.93 9.06 -10.37
CA ARG A 409 2.19 10.23 -11.22
C ARG A 409 2.85 9.82 -12.54
N TYR A 410 3.79 8.88 -12.48
CA TYR A 410 4.39 8.31 -13.67
C TYR A 410 3.33 7.79 -14.65
N LEU A 411 2.37 6.98 -14.16
CA LEU A 411 1.29 6.45 -14.98
C LEU A 411 0.30 7.54 -15.43
N GLU A 412 0.00 8.52 -14.57
CA GLU A 412 -0.84 9.68 -14.96
C GLU A 412 -0.23 10.45 -16.14
N GLU A 413 1.07 10.79 -16.05
CA GLU A 413 1.75 11.54 -17.10
C GLU A 413 2.06 10.69 -18.34
N LEU A 414 2.28 9.38 -18.20
CA LEU A 414 2.45 8.45 -19.32
C LEU A 414 1.18 8.30 -20.18
N TRP A 415 0.01 8.69 -19.66
CA TRP A 415 -1.25 8.73 -20.41
C TRP A 415 -1.41 9.98 -21.29
N ARG A 416 -0.61 11.02 -21.05
CA ARG A 416 -0.69 12.27 -21.81
C ARG A 416 -0.38 12.09 -23.30
N PRO A 417 0.64 11.32 -23.73
CA PRO A 417 0.85 10.99 -25.15
C PRO A 417 -0.35 10.34 -25.82
N LEU A 418 -1.08 9.45 -25.11
CA LEU A 418 -2.30 8.82 -25.63
C LEU A 418 -3.41 9.85 -25.85
N SER A 419 -3.56 10.81 -24.92
CA SER A 419 -4.48 11.94 -25.08
C SER A 419 -4.13 12.81 -26.29
N ILE A 420 -2.83 13.06 -26.53
CA ILE A 420 -2.35 13.81 -27.70
C ILE A 420 -2.74 13.08 -29.00
N ALA A 421 -2.52 11.77 -29.06
CA ALA A 421 -2.86 10.96 -30.23
C ALA A 421 -4.38 10.95 -30.50
N ASN A 422 -5.21 10.74 -29.47
CA ASN A 422 -6.67 10.77 -29.62
C ASN A 422 -7.16 12.14 -30.12
N ARG A 423 -6.64 13.23 -29.54
CA ARG A 423 -6.95 14.59 -29.97
C ARG A 423 -6.49 14.85 -31.41
N ALA A 424 -5.36 14.31 -31.84
CA ALA A 424 -4.88 14.42 -33.21
C ALA A 424 -5.85 13.74 -34.19
N ILE A 425 -6.33 12.52 -33.89
CA ILE A 425 -7.34 11.84 -34.71
C ILE A 425 -8.60 12.69 -34.87
N ASP A 426 -9.11 13.26 -33.76
CA ASP A 426 -10.34 14.04 -33.77
C ASP A 426 -10.19 15.38 -34.52
N LYS A 427 -9.02 16.01 -34.41
CA LYS A 427 -8.67 17.28 -35.06
C LYS A 427 -8.46 17.10 -36.58
N TYR A 428 -7.65 16.12 -36.97
CA TYR A 428 -7.22 15.95 -38.36
C TYR A 428 -8.14 15.06 -39.17
N GLN A 429 -8.95 14.22 -38.52
CA GLN A 429 -10.00 13.42 -39.14
C GLN A 429 -9.49 12.65 -40.36
N PRO A 430 -8.68 11.59 -40.19
CA PRO A 430 -8.00 10.89 -41.29
C PRO A 430 -8.95 10.40 -42.38
N TRP A 431 -10.21 10.09 -42.04
CA TRP A 431 -11.24 9.72 -43.02
C TRP A 431 -11.61 10.86 -43.99
N ASN A 432 -11.44 12.12 -43.58
CA ASN A 432 -11.62 13.28 -44.45
C ASN A 432 -10.36 13.56 -45.27
N LEU A 433 -9.16 13.45 -44.68
CA LEU A 433 -7.90 13.53 -45.42
C LEU A 433 -7.85 12.55 -46.59
N MET A 434 -8.27 11.30 -46.36
CA MET A 434 -8.35 10.29 -47.42
C MET A 434 -9.37 10.66 -48.51
N LYS A 435 -10.51 11.28 -48.16
CA LYS A 435 -11.50 11.76 -49.16
C LYS A 435 -10.99 12.95 -49.97
N GLU A 436 -10.13 13.78 -49.38
CA GLU A 436 -9.51 14.94 -50.01
C GLU A 436 -8.25 14.58 -50.83
N GLY A 437 -7.87 13.30 -50.89
CA GLY A 437 -6.67 12.84 -51.60
C GLY A 437 -5.36 13.18 -50.89
N LYS A 438 -5.39 13.51 -49.59
CA LYS A 438 -4.22 13.83 -48.77
C LYS A 438 -3.67 12.57 -48.08
N GLU A 439 -3.30 11.58 -48.87
CA GLU A 439 -2.90 10.25 -48.37
C GLU A 439 -1.61 10.29 -47.53
N GLU A 440 -0.63 11.10 -47.94
CA GLU A 440 0.64 11.25 -47.19
C GLU A 440 0.42 11.83 -45.78
N GLU A 441 -0.47 12.81 -45.65
CA GLU A 441 -0.82 13.41 -44.36
C GLU A 441 -1.54 12.38 -43.46
N ALA A 442 -2.49 11.62 -44.03
CA ALA A 442 -3.17 10.55 -43.31
C ALA A 442 -2.21 9.41 -42.89
N MET A 443 -1.25 9.03 -43.73
CA MET A 443 -0.21 8.05 -43.39
C MET A 443 0.69 8.57 -42.27
N ALA A 444 1.15 9.82 -42.34
CA ALA A 444 1.95 10.44 -41.30
C ALA A 444 1.19 10.47 -39.95
N LEU A 445 -0.14 10.58 -39.95
CA LEU A 445 -0.92 10.51 -38.71
C LEU A 445 -0.90 9.11 -38.10
N ASN A 446 -1.04 8.06 -38.92
CA ASN A 446 -0.87 6.68 -38.47
C ASN A 446 0.55 6.44 -37.92
N GLY A 447 1.57 6.99 -38.60
CA GLY A 447 2.96 6.99 -38.14
C GLY A 447 3.11 7.64 -36.76
N LEU A 448 2.54 8.84 -36.55
CA LEU A 448 2.57 9.52 -35.25
C LEU A 448 1.96 8.63 -34.15
N ILE A 449 0.78 8.06 -34.39
CA ILE A 449 0.07 7.22 -33.42
C ILE A 449 0.87 5.95 -33.11
N ALA A 450 1.46 5.29 -34.13
CA ALA A 450 2.28 4.10 -33.96
C ALA A 450 3.53 4.39 -33.10
N ASN A 451 4.18 5.53 -33.30
CA ASN A 451 5.33 5.95 -32.50
C ASN A 451 4.94 6.26 -31.05
N ILE A 452 3.81 6.94 -30.83
CA ILE A 452 3.28 7.18 -29.48
C ILE A 452 2.99 5.85 -28.76
N LEU A 453 2.29 4.92 -29.42
CA LEU A 453 1.99 3.60 -28.84
C LEU A 453 3.27 2.80 -28.55
N THR A 454 4.30 2.91 -29.39
CA THR A 454 5.61 2.28 -29.18
C THR A 454 6.29 2.82 -27.93
N GLN A 455 6.38 4.15 -27.81
CA GLN A 455 7.00 4.79 -26.65
C GLN A 455 6.23 4.45 -25.36
N VAL A 456 4.90 4.53 -25.40
CA VAL A 456 4.05 4.16 -24.26
C VAL A 456 4.20 2.69 -23.91
N ALA A 457 4.22 1.77 -24.88
CA ALA A 457 4.37 0.34 -24.62
C ALA A 457 5.73 0.01 -23.97
N ILE A 458 6.83 0.61 -24.44
CA ILE A 458 8.15 0.45 -23.85
C ILE A 458 8.15 0.95 -22.39
N MET A 459 7.62 2.15 -22.14
CA MET A 459 7.61 2.74 -20.81
C MET A 459 6.64 2.04 -19.85
N LEU A 460 5.53 1.50 -20.36
CA LEU A 460 4.54 0.76 -19.57
C LEU A 460 4.95 -0.69 -19.31
N TYR A 461 5.92 -1.24 -20.04
CA TYR A 461 6.35 -2.64 -19.94
C TYR A 461 6.72 -3.11 -18.52
N PRO A 462 7.43 -2.33 -17.69
CA PRO A 462 7.72 -2.73 -16.31
C PRO A 462 6.45 -2.93 -15.45
N ILE A 463 5.31 -2.36 -15.86
CA ILE A 463 4.05 -2.38 -15.12
C ILE A 463 3.09 -3.40 -15.74
N MET A 464 2.95 -3.42 -17.06
CA MET A 464 2.03 -4.31 -17.80
C MET A 464 2.78 -5.13 -18.87
N PRO A 465 3.63 -6.08 -18.47
CA PRO A 465 4.52 -6.78 -19.40
C PRO A 465 3.78 -7.58 -20.49
N GLN A 466 2.66 -8.24 -20.17
CA GLN A 466 1.96 -9.10 -21.13
C GLN A 466 1.19 -8.30 -22.18
N ILE A 467 0.53 -7.23 -21.76
CA ILE A 467 -0.25 -6.34 -22.63
C ILE A 467 0.68 -5.55 -23.55
N THR A 468 1.77 -5.02 -23.02
CA THR A 468 2.72 -4.24 -23.83
C THR A 468 3.44 -5.10 -24.85
N GLN A 469 3.69 -6.39 -24.56
CA GLN A 469 4.17 -7.35 -25.57
C GLN A 469 3.17 -7.57 -26.70
N LYS A 470 1.85 -7.60 -26.43
CA LYS A 470 0.83 -7.66 -27.49
C LYS A 470 0.81 -6.41 -28.34
N ILE A 471 1.00 -5.23 -27.74
CA ILE A 471 1.15 -3.96 -28.48
C ILE A 471 2.40 -4.00 -29.36
N ALA A 472 3.53 -4.46 -28.82
CA ALA A 472 4.79 -4.55 -29.55
C ALA A 472 4.71 -5.53 -30.72
N PHE A 473 4.05 -6.68 -30.53
CA PHE A 473 3.72 -7.62 -31.60
C PHE A 473 2.88 -6.96 -32.70
N ALA A 474 1.82 -6.23 -32.34
CA ALA A 474 0.98 -5.51 -33.31
C ALA A 474 1.80 -4.51 -34.15
N LEU A 475 2.76 -3.83 -33.52
CA LEU A 475 3.58 -2.78 -34.13
C LEU A 475 4.91 -3.27 -34.73
N GLY A 476 5.17 -4.59 -34.72
CA GLY A 476 6.35 -5.18 -35.34
C GLY A 476 7.69 -4.83 -34.67
N PHE A 477 7.72 -4.70 -33.34
CA PHE A 477 8.97 -4.48 -32.59
C PHE A 477 9.05 -5.32 -31.31
N GLU A 478 10.24 -5.39 -30.71
CA GLU A 478 10.48 -6.06 -29.42
C GLU A 478 10.77 -5.03 -28.32
N ILE A 479 10.27 -5.28 -27.11
CA ILE A 479 10.57 -4.45 -25.95
C ILE A 479 11.83 -4.98 -25.25
N ASN A 480 12.92 -4.23 -25.35
CA ASN A 480 14.20 -4.56 -24.73
C ASN A 480 15.06 -3.28 -24.54
N ASN A 481 16.30 -3.43 -24.09
CA ASN A 481 17.19 -2.28 -23.92
C ASN A 481 17.51 -1.57 -25.25
N ALA A 482 17.64 -2.30 -26.36
CA ALA A 482 17.91 -1.68 -27.66
C ALA A 482 16.73 -0.81 -28.13
N SER A 483 15.49 -1.27 -27.92
CA SER A 483 14.30 -0.47 -28.22
C SER A 483 14.18 0.74 -27.30
N TRP A 484 14.51 0.61 -26.00
CA TRP A 484 14.59 1.74 -25.09
C TRP A 484 15.56 2.82 -25.59
N GLN A 485 16.80 2.43 -25.91
CA GLN A 485 17.80 3.38 -26.43
C GLN A 485 17.32 4.05 -27.72
N LYS A 486 16.80 3.26 -28.66
CA LYS A 486 16.38 3.77 -29.98
C LYS A 486 15.19 4.72 -29.90
N TYR A 487 14.12 4.35 -29.19
CA TYR A 487 12.83 5.04 -29.26
C TYR A 487 12.59 6.02 -28.12
N ILE A 488 13.20 5.81 -26.95
CA ILE A 488 13.04 6.68 -25.77
C ILE A 488 14.21 7.65 -25.66
N VAL A 489 15.45 7.16 -25.66
CA VAL A 489 16.65 8.01 -25.45
C VAL A 489 16.97 8.83 -26.70
N GLU A 490 17.12 8.18 -27.85
CA GLU A 490 17.45 8.85 -29.10
C GLU A 490 16.23 9.52 -29.77
N GLY A 491 15.03 9.05 -29.45
CA GLY A 491 13.77 9.53 -30.01
C GLY A 491 13.62 9.27 -31.50
N ARG A 492 14.22 8.17 -32.02
CA ARG A 492 14.02 7.77 -33.42
C ARG A 492 12.59 7.30 -33.64
N LEU A 493 12.11 7.47 -34.86
CA LEU A 493 10.80 6.95 -35.27
C LEU A 493 10.90 5.48 -35.73
N LEU A 494 9.77 4.78 -35.73
CA LEU A 494 9.61 3.44 -36.31
C LEU A 494 9.96 3.44 -37.81
N ASN A 495 10.61 2.38 -38.26
CA ASN A 495 10.73 2.09 -39.69
C ASN A 495 9.37 1.65 -40.24
N ASP A 496 9.24 1.59 -41.57
CA ASP A 496 8.04 1.06 -42.21
C ASP A 496 7.78 -0.39 -41.79
N PHE A 497 6.52 -0.69 -41.50
CA PHE A 497 6.08 -2.02 -41.08
C PHE A 497 4.63 -2.29 -41.51
N ILE A 498 4.24 -3.56 -41.47
CA ILE A 498 2.84 -3.98 -41.64
C ILE A 498 2.28 -4.26 -40.24
N ILE A 499 1.21 -3.57 -39.88
CA ILE A 499 0.57 -3.73 -38.58
C ILE A 499 -0.17 -5.05 -38.48
N GLU A 500 0.08 -5.80 -37.40
CA GLU A 500 -0.58 -7.07 -37.16
C GLU A 500 -1.95 -6.87 -36.51
N LYS A 501 -2.95 -7.58 -37.03
CA LYS A 501 -4.31 -7.52 -36.50
C LYS A 501 -4.43 -8.42 -35.28
N ILE A 502 -4.72 -7.81 -34.12
CA ILE A 502 -4.94 -8.54 -32.87
C ILE A 502 -6.38 -8.32 -32.33
N PRO A 503 -6.89 -9.21 -31.45
CA PRO A 503 -8.12 -8.96 -30.72
C PRO A 503 -8.02 -7.73 -29.80
N PRO A 504 -9.16 -7.12 -29.41
CA PRO A 504 -9.17 -6.04 -28.44
C PRO A 504 -8.42 -6.41 -27.15
N LEU A 505 -7.53 -5.52 -26.69
CA LEU A 505 -6.67 -5.76 -25.53
C LEU A 505 -7.45 -5.86 -24.21
N PHE A 506 -8.49 -5.03 -24.08
CA PHE A 506 -9.27 -4.89 -22.85
C PHE A 506 -10.76 -5.05 -23.19
N PRO A 507 -11.31 -6.26 -23.09
CA PRO A 507 -12.75 -6.47 -23.15
C PRO A 507 -13.44 -5.63 -22.06
N ARG A 508 -14.53 -4.95 -22.42
CA ARG A 508 -15.28 -4.12 -21.49
C ARG A 508 -15.89 -4.98 -20.38
N ILE A 509 -15.80 -4.52 -19.15
CA ILE A 509 -16.36 -5.21 -17.98
C ILE A 509 -17.57 -4.41 -17.49
N GLU A 510 -18.75 -5.02 -17.49
CA GLU A 510 -20.00 -4.34 -17.11
C GLU A 510 -20.39 -4.57 -15.65
N GLU A 511 -19.98 -5.70 -15.08
CA GLU A 511 -20.36 -6.13 -13.74
C GLU A 511 -19.15 -6.59 -12.92
N GLN A 512 -19.34 -6.70 -11.61
CA GLN A 512 -18.33 -7.26 -10.71
C GLN A 512 -18.17 -8.76 -10.98
N LEU A 513 -16.92 -9.22 -11.07
CA LEU A 513 -16.57 -10.60 -11.41
C LEU A 513 -16.23 -11.44 -10.18
N LEU A 514 -15.94 -10.79 -9.04
CA LEU A 514 -15.78 -11.45 -7.75
C LEU A 514 -16.99 -11.19 -6.87
N SER A 515 -17.35 -12.18 -6.05
CA SER A 515 -18.33 -11.98 -4.99
C SER A 515 -17.75 -11.07 -3.90
N ASP A 516 -18.56 -10.14 -3.41
CA ASP A 516 -18.26 -9.44 -2.18
C ASP A 516 -18.22 -10.40 -0.98
N PRO A 517 -17.45 -10.08 0.07
CA PRO A 517 -17.33 -10.97 1.20
C PRO A 517 -18.70 -11.01 1.89
N THR A 518 -19.27 -12.21 1.97
CA THR A 518 -20.45 -12.43 2.79
C THR A 518 -20.01 -12.31 4.26
N PRO A 519 -20.74 -11.59 5.12
CA PRO A 519 -20.46 -11.61 6.55
C PRO A 519 -20.48 -13.07 7.02
N GLN A 520 -19.33 -13.60 7.41
CA GLN A 520 -19.30 -14.93 8.02
C GLN A 520 -19.98 -14.82 9.38
N GLU A 521 -21.17 -15.41 9.51
CA GLU A 521 -21.66 -15.80 10.83
C GLU A 521 -20.58 -16.70 11.46
N PRO A 522 -20.16 -16.45 12.71
CA PRO A 522 -19.14 -17.27 13.35
C PRO A 522 -19.58 -18.73 13.33
N GLN A 523 -18.83 -19.56 12.60
CA GLN A 523 -19.02 -21.00 12.58
C GLN A 523 -18.85 -21.53 14.01
N LYS A 524 -19.97 -21.82 14.66
CA LYS A 524 -20.00 -22.59 15.90
C LYS A 524 -19.57 -24.02 15.55
N GLU A 525 -18.39 -24.40 16.01
CA GLU A 525 -18.06 -25.81 16.18
C GLU A 525 -19.16 -26.49 16.99
N SER A 526 -19.66 -27.60 16.46
CA SER A 526 -20.73 -28.40 17.01
C SER A 526 -20.35 -29.00 18.38
N LYS A 527 -20.89 -28.42 19.46
CA LYS A 527 -21.13 -29.15 20.71
C LYS A 527 -22.63 -29.22 20.97
N LYS A 528 -23.04 -30.42 21.37
CA LYS A 528 -24.41 -30.93 21.51
C LYS A 528 -25.35 -30.06 22.35
N GLU A 529 -26.61 -30.15 21.97
CA GLU A 529 -27.79 -29.42 22.45
C GLU A 529 -28.04 -29.44 23.97
N ALA A 530 -28.44 -28.28 24.49
CA ALA A 530 -29.47 -28.16 25.53
C ALA A 530 -30.30 -26.89 25.28
N LYS A 531 -31.63 -27.03 25.30
CA LYS A 531 -32.66 -26.02 24.96
C LYS A 531 -32.91 -25.00 26.10
N PRO A 532 -33.68 -23.91 25.86
CA PRO A 532 -33.20 -22.53 26.05
C PRO A 532 -33.73 -21.84 27.32
N LYS A 533 -32.99 -20.83 27.80
CA LYS A 533 -33.54 -19.68 28.53
C LYS A 533 -32.89 -18.37 28.10
N GLU A 534 -33.79 -17.46 27.70
CA GLU A 534 -33.77 -16.03 27.46
C GLU A 534 -32.46 -15.22 27.57
N ASN A 535 -32.18 -14.61 26.40
CA ASN A 535 -31.37 -13.44 26.05
C ASN A 535 -31.01 -12.42 27.14
N ALA A 536 -29.72 -12.06 27.16
CA ALA A 536 -29.26 -10.68 27.23
C ALA A 536 -27.98 -10.53 26.37
N GLN A 537 -28.11 -9.83 25.24
CA GLN A 537 -27.00 -9.45 24.36
C GLN A 537 -26.37 -8.15 24.90
N ALA A 538 -25.04 -8.15 25.07
CA ALA A 538 -24.25 -6.91 25.11
C ALA A 538 -23.51 -6.77 23.78
N GLN A 539 -23.92 -5.75 23.01
CA GLN A 539 -23.31 -5.34 21.73
C GLN A 539 -21.98 -4.64 22.00
N GLY A 540 -20.88 -5.13 21.43
CA GLY A 540 -19.60 -4.42 21.45
C GLY A 540 -19.60 -3.24 20.49
N ILE A 541 -19.38 -2.03 20.99
CA ILE A 541 -19.26 -0.79 20.21
C ILE A 541 -17.86 -0.75 19.55
N ALA A 542 -17.80 -0.39 18.27
CA ALA A 542 -16.54 -0.19 17.55
C ALA A 542 -15.79 1.03 18.11
N LEU A 543 -14.56 0.83 18.57
CA LEU A 543 -13.73 1.89 19.13
C LEU A 543 -13.15 2.77 18.02
N ILE A 544 -13.30 4.08 18.15
CA ILE A 544 -12.72 5.10 17.27
C ILE A 544 -11.48 5.72 17.93
N GLY A 545 -10.53 6.19 17.12
CA GLY A 545 -9.41 6.97 17.62
C GLY A 545 -9.82 8.40 18.00
N ILE A 546 -9.08 9.03 18.91
CA ILE A 546 -9.39 10.41 19.36
C ILE A 546 -9.37 11.44 18.22
N ASP A 547 -8.53 11.24 17.20
CA ASP A 547 -8.48 12.09 16.01
C ASP A 547 -9.77 12.02 15.18
N GLN A 548 -10.43 10.86 15.16
CA GLN A 548 -11.73 10.69 14.50
C GLN A 548 -12.83 11.42 15.28
N PHE A 549 -12.73 11.49 16.61
CA PHE A 549 -13.64 12.31 17.43
C PHE A 549 -13.45 13.81 17.15
N PHE A 550 -12.20 14.30 17.11
CA PHE A 550 -11.90 15.72 16.81
C PHE A 550 -12.24 16.17 15.38
N GLN A 551 -12.47 15.23 14.45
CA GLN A 551 -13.04 15.56 13.15
C GLN A 551 -14.50 16.02 13.23
N THR A 552 -15.19 15.79 14.36
CA THR A 552 -16.56 16.23 14.57
C THR A 552 -16.59 17.56 15.33
N SER A 553 -17.30 18.56 14.81
CA SER A 553 -17.50 19.84 15.49
C SER A 553 -18.79 19.79 16.28
N LEU A 554 -18.67 19.55 17.59
CA LEU A 554 -19.79 19.58 18.52
C LEU A 554 -19.86 20.95 19.22
N LYS A 555 -21.03 21.58 19.20
CA LYS A 555 -21.25 22.90 19.82
C LYS A 555 -22.51 22.94 20.68
N ILE A 556 -22.50 23.76 21.71
CA ILE A 556 -23.69 24.14 22.46
C ILE A 556 -24.46 25.20 21.66
N GLY A 557 -25.73 24.92 21.34
CA GLY A 557 -26.64 25.85 20.70
C GLY A 557 -27.88 26.15 21.53
N THR A 558 -28.58 27.24 21.21
CA THR A 558 -29.88 27.60 21.81
C THR A 558 -30.95 27.62 20.72
N VAL A 559 -32.06 26.93 20.95
CA VAL A 559 -33.20 26.98 20.00
C VAL A 559 -33.87 28.34 20.11
N VAL A 560 -33.85 29.12 19.03
CA VAL A 560 -34.40 30.49 19.01
C VAL A 560 -35.82 30.56 18.45
N SER A 561 -36.14 29.68 17.50
CA SER A 561 -37.49 29.53 16.95
C SER A 561 -37.64 28.15 16.30
N GLY A 562 -38.88 27.76 16.01
CA GLY A 562 -39.14 26.56 15.26
C GLY A 562 -40.58 26.46 14.78
N GLU A 563 -40.81 25.59 13.81
CA GLU A 563 -42.12 25.29 13.25
C GLU A 563 -42.29 23.80 12.99
N GLU A 564 -43.54 23.35 12.93
CA GLU A 564 -43.83 21.97 12.56
C GLU A 564 -43.70 21.77 11.06
N VAL A 565 -43.05 20.68 10.64
CA VAL A 565 -42.92 20.39 9.20
C VAL A 565 -44.26 19.94 8.63
N PRO A 566 -44.84 20.65 7.63
CA PRO A 566 -46.10 20.24 7.02
C PRO A 566 -46.02 18.83 6.46
N LYS A 567 -47.06 18.01 6.69
CA LYS A 567 -47.15 16.61 6.26
C LYS A 567 -46.20 15.63 6.98
N SER A 568 -45.57 16.03 8.09
CA SER A 568 -44.81 15.12 8.95
C SER A 568 -45.33 15.13 10.40
N ASN A 569 -45.55 13.93 10.94
CA ASN A 569 -45.91 13.75 12.35
C ASN A 569 -44.68 13.61 13.26
N LYS A 570 -43.46 13.63 12.69
CA LYS A 570 -42.21 13.33 13.42
C LYS A 570 -41.19 14.47 13.42
N LEU A 571 -41.32 15.42 12.50
CA LEU A 571 -40.26 16.42 12.25
C LEU A 571 -40.64 17.81 12.76
N LEU A 572 -39.68 18.47 13.41
CA LEU A 572 -39.66 19.89 13.68
C LEU A 572 -38.57 20.55 12.86
N LEU A 573 -38.83 21.77 12.36
CA LEU A 573 -37.83 22.63 11.75
C LEU A 573 -37.42 23.67 12.78
N LEU A 574 -36.17 23.62 13.25
CA LEU A 574 -35.67 24.49 14.31
C LEU A 574 -34.61 25.44 13.78
N GLN A 575 -34.63 26.67 14.27
CA GLN A 575 -33.54 27.63 14.16
C GLN A 575 -32.72 27.58 15.44
N VAL A 576 -31.45 27.19 15.32
CA VAL A 576 -30.56 27.01 16.48
C VAL A 576 -29.38 27.96 16.36
N ASP A 577 -29.29 28.89 17.30
CA ASP A 577 -28.12 29.77 17.42
C ASP A 577 -26.96 28.97 18.02
N ILE A 578 -25.85 28.91 17.29
CA ILE A 578 -24.61 28.24 17.70
C ILE A 578 -23.41 29.22 17.70
N GLY A 579 -23.68 30.52 17.84
CA GLY A 579 -22.67 31.57 17.88
C GLY A 579 -22.17 31.98 16.50
N GLU A 580 -22.98 31.75 15.46
CA GLU A 580 -22.72 32.14 14.08
C GLU A 580 -23.55 33.39 13.72
N ALA A 581 -23.23 34.03 12.59
CA ALA A 581 -23.92 35.26 12.15
C ALA A 581 -25.42 35.06 11.88
N ILE A 582 -25.84 33.83 11.55
CA ILE A 582 -27.23 33.45 11.32
C ILE A 582 -27.47 32.11 12.05
N PRO A 583 -28.60 31.95 12.76
CA PRO A 583 -28.98 30.65 13.32
C PRO A 583 -29.04 29.56 12.26
N ARG A 584 -28.66 28.34 12.62
CA ARG A 584 -28.73 27.20 11.70
C ARG A 584 -30.11 26.58 11.65
N GLN A 585 -30.53 26.25 10.44
CA GLN A 585 -31.75 25.49 10.21
C GLN A 585 -31.48 23.99 10.41
N ILE A 586 -32.15 23.37 11.37
CA ILE A 586 -32.01 21.95 11.69
C ILE A 586 -33.37 21.28 11.65
N VAL A 587 -33.49 20.22 10.84
CA VAL A 587 -34.69 19.38 10.79
C VAL A 587 -34.50 18.21 11.76
N ALA A 588 -35.27 18.17 12.84
CA ALA A 588 -35.11 17.20 13.92
C ALA A 588 -36.32 16.27 14.06
N GLY A 589 -36.08 14.97 14.18
CA GLY A 589 -37.11 13.93 14.34
C GLY A 589 -37.63 13.75 15.76
N ILE A 590 -37.91 14.85 16.46
CA ILE A 590 -38.21 14.84 17.90
C ILE A 590 -39.63 15.31 18.26
N LYS A 591 -40.49 15.54 17.26
CA LYS A 591 -41.87 16.07 17.45
C LYS A 591 -42.74 15.21 18.37
N GLU A 592 -42.54 13.89 18.35
CA GLU A 592 -43.30 12.95 19.18
C GLU A 592 -42.95 13.05 20.68
N TRP A 593 -41.86 13.75 21.03
CA TRP A 593 -41.29 13.79 22.38
C TRP A 593 -41.21 15.19 22.98
N TYR A 594 -41.23 16.24 22.17
CA TYR A 594 -41.09 17.63 22.61
C TYR A 594 -42.06 18.56 21.87
N SER A 595 -42.69 19.47 22.60
CA SER A 595 -43.42 20.60 21.99
C SER A 595 -42.46 21.73 21.59
N LEU A 596 -42.90 22.61 20.69
CA LEU A 596 -42.09 23.79 20.32
C LEU A 596 -41.90 24.73 21.53
N GLU A 597 -42.89 24.86 22.40
CA GLU A 597 -42.82 25.71 23.59
C GLU A 597 -41.77 25.22 24.59
N GLU A 598 -41.58 23.90 24.68
CA GLU A 598 -40.57 23.27 25.55
C GLU A 598 -39.15 23.38 25.01
N LEU A 599 -38.99 23.65 23.71
CA LEU A 599 -37.71 23.71 23.05
C LEU A 599 -37.19 25.14 22.94
N ILE A 600 -38.05 26.11 22.67
CA ILE A 600 -37.64 27.52 22.51
C ILE A 600 -36.97 28.03 23.78
N GLY A 601 -35.77 28.58 23.63
CA GLY A 601 -34.93 29.08 24.73
C GLY A 601 -34.09 28.00 25.44
N THR A 602 -34.21 26.72 25.07
CA THR A 602 -33.41 25.64 25.67
C THR A 602 -32.07 25.44 24.95
N GLN A 603 -31.06 25.00 25.72
CA GLN A 603 -29.74 24.66 25.17
C GLN A 603 -29.69 23.19 24.71
N VAL A 604 -29.00 22.96 23.60
CA VAL A 604 -28.88 21.65 22.93
C VAL A 604 -27.46 21.42 22.42
N CYS A 605 -27.04 20.16 22.33
CA CYS A 605 -25.79 19.79 21.69
C CYS A 605 -26.00 19.57 20.18
N VAL A 606 -25.20 20.26 19.36
CA VAL A 606 -25.32 20.26 17.89
C VAL A 606 -24.04 19.76 17.23
N VAL A 607 -24.18 18.85 16.28
CA VAL A 607 -23.12 18.52 15.32
C VAL A 607 -23.11 19.56 14.20
N ALA A 608 -22.10 20.42 14.18
CA ALA A 608 -22.04 21.65 13.37
C ALA A 608 -21.24 21.54 12.07
N ASN A 609 -20.56 20.42 11.80
CA ASN A 609 -19.75 20.25 10.57
C ASN A 609 -20.19 19.07 9.69
N LEU A 610 -21.44 18.63 9.82
CA LEU A 610 -22.04 17.67 8.89
C LEU A 610 -22.35 18.33 7.54
N LYS A 611 -22.23 17.53 6.48
CA LYS A 611 -22.73 17.92 5.15
C LYS A 611 -24.25 18.17 5.26
N PRO A 612 -24.78 19.30 4.76
CA PRO A 612 -26.21 19.55 4.79
C PRO A 612 -27.01 18.44 4.09
N ALA A 613 -28.10 18.02 4.72
CA ALA A 613 -28.99 16.98 4.19
C ALA A 613 -30.35 17.56 3.82
N LYS A 614 -31.08 16.91 2.91
CA LYS A 614 -32.48 17.25 2.60
C LYS A 614 -33.41 16.24 3.26
N LEU A 615 -34.31 16.72 4.11
CA LEU A 615 -35.33 15.92 4.79
C LEU A 615 -36.70 16.49 4.43
N MET A 616 -37.52 15.70 3.73
CA MET A 616 -38.83 16.14 3.21
C MET A 616 -38.77 17.45 2.39
N GLY A 617 -37.69 17.63 1.63
CA GLY A 617 -37.46 18.82 0.81
C GLY A 617 -36.86 20.03 1.56
N LEU A 618 -36.80 19.98 2.89
CA LEU A 618 -36.19 21.02 3.73
C LEU A 618 -34.71 20.72 3.98
N LYS A 619 -33.87 21.76 3.97
CA LYS A 619 -32.43 21.65 4.22
C LYS A 619 -32.16 21.59 5.73
N SER A 620 -31.35 20.63 6.18
CA SER A 620 -30.83 20.53 7.55
C SER A 620 -29.33 20.74 7.54
N GLU A 621 -28.84 21.73 8.29
CA GLU A 621 -27.44 22.18 8.31
C GLU A 621 -26.72 21.79 9.61
N GLY A 622 -27.27 20.82 10.31
CA GLY A 622 -26.72 20.23 11.52
C GLY A 622 -27.57 19.06 12.00
N MET A 623 -27.15 18.47 13.12
CA MET A 623 -27.87 17.40 13.80
C MET A 623 -27.87 17.66 15.31
N LEU A 624 -29.03 17.48 15.94
CA LEU A 624 -29.16 17.51 17.39
C LEU A 624 -28.84 16.15 17.99
N LEU A 625 -28.17 16.14 19.15
CA LEU A 625 -27.89 14.90 19.88
C LEU A 625 -28.97 14.60 20.92
N ALA A 626 -29.46 13.37 20.91
CA ALA A 626 -30.42 12.84 21.87
C ALA A 626 -30.08 11.39 22.22
N ALA A 627 -30.34 10.99 23.46
CA ALA A 627 -30.33 9.60 23.90
C ALA A 627 -31.74 9.00 23.74
N LYS A 628 -31.84 7.75 23.31
CA LYS A 628 -33.11 7.02 23.22
C LYS A 628 -32.95 5.62 23.78
N ASP A 629 -33.84 5.24 24.68
CA ASP A 629 -33.89 3.90 25.29
C ASP A 629 -35.35 3.41 25.41
N GLY A 630 -35.59 2.42 26.27
CA GLY A 630 -36.92 1.87 26.52
C GLY A 630 -37.87 2.81 27.27
N GLU A 631 -37.37 3.91 27.86
CA GLU A 631 -38.14 4.88 28.63
C GLU A 631 -38.50 6.15 27.82
N GLY A 632 -37.81 6.40 26.71
CA GLY A 632 -38.16 7.47 25.76
C GLY A 632 -36.98 8.09 25.06
N LEU A 633 -37.17 9.28 24.49
CA LEU A 633 -36.12 10.10 23.89
C LEU A 633 -35.83 11.32 24.77
N CYS A 634 -34.56 11.53 25.12
CA CYS A 634 -34.10 12.67 25.91
C CYS A 634 -32.98 13.42 25.18
N MET A 635 -33.14 14.74 25.01
CA MET A 635 -32.13 15.61 24.41
C MET A 635 -30.88 15.73 25.27
N ILE A 636 -29.70 15.72 24.64
CA ILE A 636 -28.44 15.97 25.35
C ILE A 636 -28.28 17.49 25.52
N ARG A 637 -28.18 17.92 26.78
CA ARG A 637 -28.07 19.33 27.19
C ARG A 637 -26.96 19.49 28.24
N PRO A 638 -26.32 20.67 28.34
CA PRO A 638 -25.35 20.90 29.41
C PRO A 638 -26.05 20.96 30.77
N GLU A 639 -25.45 20.37 31.81
CA GLU A 639 -26.01 20.38 33.18
C GLU A 639 -26.18 21.80 33.76
N LYS A 640 -25.34 22.74 33.32
CA LYS A 640 -25.43 24.17 33.65
C LYS A 640 -25.37 25.00 32.37
N PRO A 641 -26.06 26.15 32.31
CA PRO A 641 -26.03 27.00 31.13
C PRO A 641 -24.60 27.38 30.69
N LYS A 642 -24.34 27.34 29.38
CA LYS A 642 -23.05 27.71 28.76
C LYS A 642 -23.23 28.81 27.72
N ALA A 643 -22.13 29.48 27.36
CA ALA A 643 -22.16 30.44 26.28
C ALA A 643 -22.53 29.75 24.96
N VAL A 644 -23.40 30.38 24.17
CA VAL A 644 -23.80 29.88 22.86
C VAL A 644 -22.57 29.75 21.95
N GLY A 645 -22.44 28.64 21.23
CA GLY A 645 -21.30 28.33 20.37
C GLY A 645 -20.08 27.71 21.05
N THR A 646 -20.13 27.47 22.37
CA THR A 646 -19.06 26.75 23.10
C THR A 646 -18.83 25.38 22.46
N SER A 647 -17.56 25.06 22.16
CA SER A 647 -17.18 23.75 21.61
C SER A 647 -17.21 22.69 22.70
N ILE A 648 -17.65 21.48 22.35
CA ILE A 648 -17.64 20.30 23.22
C ILE A 648 -16.40 19.49 22.84
N SER A 649 -15.49 19.30 23.80
CA SER A 649 -14.17 18.67 23.63
C SER A 649 -14.07 17.34 24.36
#